data_AF-A0A173VZ16-F1
#
_entry.id   AF-A0A173VZ16-F1
#
_cell.length_a   1.000
_cell.length_b   1.000
_cell.length_c   1.000
_cell.angle_alpha   90.00
_cell.angle_beta   90.00
_cell.angle_gamma   90.00
#
_symmetry.space_group_name_H-M   'P 1'
#
loop_
_entity.id
_entity.type
_entity.pdbx_description
1 polymer ?
#
loop_
_entity_poly.entity_id
_entity_poly.type
_entity_poly.pdbx_seq_one_letter_code
_entity_poly.pdbx_strand_id
1 'polypeptide(L)'
;MISVEGLTVEFGGFTLFDDISFVVNKKDRIALVGKNGAGKSTMLKIFAGLQSPTSGTVSVPKEVTIGYLPQHMQLVDTRTVREEAECAFEHIHEMEEEINRLNTQLAERTDYESEGYQKVIDRVTYLTEHFQMMGGNNYHAELERTLIGLGFSREDFDRPTSEFSGGWRMRIELAKLLLRQPDVLLLDEPTNHLDIESIQWLENFIATRANAVILVSHDRAFIDNTTFRTLEIELGNIYDYKVKYSEYVVLRRERREQQLRAYENQQKKLADTEAFIERFRYKATKSVQVQSRIKQLEKVERIEVDDVDTAMLRLKFPPAPRSGSYPVICEEVAKRYGDHLIFDHVTLTINRGDKVAFVGKNGEGKSTLVKCIMGEIADFTGKLQLGHNVKIGYFAQNQAQLLNENLTVFDTIDYVAQGDIRLKIRDILGAFMFGGEASDKKVKVLSGGERTRLAMIRLLLEPVNLLILDEPTNHLDMRSKDVLKDALKEFDGTVIVVSHDREFLDGLVDKVYEFGNQKVVEHLGGIYNFLEHKKMDSLRELERSTGTSTSTSGTGEAQVSQNKLSYEARKELSKAIKKAEKAVAEAEARISELENGIAVIEAKLATPEGASDASLYGEYSALKKELSDAMDLWTERTMGLEELNTQDS
;
A
#
# COMPACT_ATOMS: atom_id res chain seq x y z
N MET A 1 24.30 -13.02 5.12
CA MET A 1 23.19 -13.32 6.03
C MET A 1 23.37 -12.39 7.20
N ILE A 2 22.36 -11.58 7.51
CA ILE A 2 22.38 -10.70 8.68
C ILE A 2 21.63 -11.44 9.78
N SER A 3 22.23 -11.57 10.97
CA SER A 3 21.56 -12.16 12.14
C SER A 3 21.32 -11.10 13.20
N VAL A 4 20.14 -11.16 13.80
CA VAL A 4 19.76 -10.41 14.99
C VAL A 4 19.60 -11.43 16.11
N GLU A 5 20.34 -11.22 17.20
CA GLU A 5 20.36 -12.14 18.35
C GLU A 5 20.16 -11.37 19.65
N GLY A 6 19.08 -11.71 20.35
CA GLY A 6 18.71 -11.19 21.67
C GLY A 6 18.65 -9.66 21.75
N LEU A 7 18.13 -9.01 20.70
CA LEU A 7 18.10 -7.55 20.63
C LEU A 7 17.08 -7.00 21.63
N THR A 8 17.53 -6.07 22.46
CA THR A 8 16.66 -5.32 23.38
C THR A 8 16.88 -3.84 23.16
N VAL A 9 15.80 -3.09 23.11
CA VAL A 9 15.85 -1.63 22.99
C VAL A 9 14.91 -1.02 24.00
N GLU A 10 15.46 -0.19 24.87
CA GLU A 10 14.71 0.52 25.90
C GLU A 10 14.82 2.03 25.70
N PHE A 11 13.69 2.73 25.79
CA PHE A 11 13.63 4.19 25.73
C PHE A 11 12.94 4.73 26.98
N GLY A 12 13.70 5.43 27.83
CA GLY A 12 13.13 6.18 28.96
C GLY A 12 12.27 5.34 29.93
N GLY A 13 12.56 4.04 30.06
CA GLY A 13 11.81 3.09 30.90
C GLY A 13 10.73 2.27 30.18
N PHE A 14 10.55 2.45 28.86
CA PHE A 14 9.69 1.60 28.03
C PHE A 14 10.53 0.68 27.14
N THR A 15 10.26 -0.62 27.19
CA THR A 15 10.91 -1.63 26.34
C THR A 15 10.23 -1.67 24.98
N LEU A 16 10.95 -1.25 23.94
CA LEU A 16 10.48 -1.23 22.55
C LEU A 16 10.65 -2.60 21.88
N PHE A 17 11.76 -3.27 22.14
CA PHE A 17 12.04 -4.65 21.73
C PHE A 17 12.56 -5.43 22.93
N ASP A 18 12.06 -6.65 23.10
CA ASP A 18 12.46 -7.56 24.17
C ASP A 18 12.94 -8.90 23.59
N ASP A 19 14.21 -9.23 23.83
CA ASP A 19 14.91 -10.44 23.40
C ASP A 19 14.62 -10.95 21.96
N ILE A 20 14.53 -10.03 20.99
CA ILE A 20 14.12 -10.42 19.63
C ILE A 20 15.29 -11.05 18.86
N SER A 21 14.99 -12.13 18.12
CA SER A 21 15.97 -12.84 17.31
C SER A 21 15.39 -13.27 15.97
N PHE A 22 16.05 -12.93 14.87
CA PHE A 22 15.66 -13.35 13.52
C PHE A 22 16.83 -13.20 12.54
N VAL A 23 16.67 -13.78 11.36
CA VAL A 23 17.71 -13.81 10.32
C VAL A 23 17.18 -13.27 9.01
N VAL A 24 18.03 -12.52 8.28
CA VAL A 24 17.77 -11.97 6.95
C VAL A 24 18.74 -12.58 5.93
N ASN A 25 18.18 -13.26 4.93
CA ASN A 25 18.94 -13.91 3.86
C ASN A 25 19.12 -13.00 2.64
N LYS A 26 20.07 -13.35 1.75
CA LYS A 26 20.49 -12.53 0.58
C LYS A 26 19.37 -12.23 -0.45
N LYS A 27 18.22 -12.90 -0.37
CA LYS A 27 17.09 -12.69 -1.28
C LYS A 27 15.78 -12.42 -0.54
N ASP A 28 15.81 -12.29 0.78
CA ASP A 28 14.60 -12.10 1.56
C ASP A 28 13.98 -10.74 1.24
N ARG A 29 12.67 -10.74 0.94
CA ARG A 29 11.88 -9.51 0.81
C ARG A 29 10.86 -9.48 1.92
N ILE A 30 11.17 -8.65 2.91
CA ILE A 30 10.54 -8.63 4.22
C ILE A 30 9.71 -7.37 4.36
N ALA A 31 8.42 -7.53 4.64
CA ALA A 31 7.57 -6.45 5.12
C ALA A 31 7.70 -6.34 6.64
N LEU A 32 8.03 -5.17 7.15
CA LEU A 32 8.03 -4.89 8.58
C LEU A 32 6.74 -4.17 8.97
N VAL A 33 5.85 -4.89 9.64
CA VAL A 33 4.49 -4.44 9.99
C VAL A 33 4.37 -4.24 11.49
N GLY A 34 3.55 -3.27 11.91
CA GLY A 34 3.30 -2.99 13.32
C GLY A 34 2.56 -1.68 13.51
N LYS A 35 2.00 -1.45 14.70
CA LYS A 35 1.33 -0.18 15.02
C LYS A 35 2.30 1.01 14.92
N ASN A 36 1.77 2.23 14.83
CA ASN A 36 2.60 3.43 14.93
C ASN A 36 3.23 3.50 16.33
N GLY A 37 4.52 3.83 16.39
CA GLY A 37 5.28 3.79 17.64
C GLY A 37 5.79 2.40 18.06
N ALA A 38 5.49 1.32 17.32
CA ALA A 38 6.00 -0.02 17.62
C ALA A 38 7.52 -0.18 17.42
N GLY A 39 8.19 0.80 16.79
CA GLY A 39 9.64 0.77 16.61
C GLY A 39 10.15 0.41 15.22
N LYS A 40 9.28 0.33 14.20
CA LYS A 40 9.66 -0.01 12.80
C LYS A 40 10.87 0.79 12.28
N SER A 41 10.80 2.12 12.34
CA SER A 41 11.90 3.00 11.91
C SER A 41 13.13 2.85 12.80
N THR A 42 12.96 2.59 14.09
CA THR A 42 14.07 2.30 15.02
C THR A 42 14.79 1.02 14.60
N MET A 43 14.05 -0.02 14.22
CA MET A 43 14.63 -1.26 13.70
C MET A 43 15.49 -0.98 12.47
N LEU A 44 14.95 -0.26 11.47
CA LEU A 44 15.70 0.08 10.26
C LEU A 44 16.97 0.88 10.56
N LYS A 45 16.92 1.83 11.51
CA LYS A 45 18.09 2.60 11.96
C LYS A 45 19.15 1.73 12.62
N ILE A 46 18.75 0.73 13.39
CA ILE A 46 19.67 -0.24 14.02
C ILE A 46 20.34 -1.09 12.94
N PHE A 47 19.58 -1.60 11.96
CA PHE A 47 20.14 -2.33 10.82
C PHE A 47 21.10 -1.47 9.98
N ALA A 48 20.80 -0.18 9.82
CA ALA A 48 21.66 0.77 9.13
C ALA A 48 22.92 1.19 9.93
N GLY A 49 23.05 0.75 11.19
CA GLY A 49 24.15 1.15 12.08
C GLY A 49 24.07 2.60 12.58
N LEU A 50 22.95 3.29 12.37
CA LEU A 50 22.73 4.67 12.81
C LEU A 50 22.35 4.76 14.29
N GLN A 51 21.90 3.66 14.87
CA GLN A 51 21.54 3.58 16.29
C GLN A 51 22.01 2.24 16.86
N SER A 52 22.56 2.27 18.08
CA SER A 52 22.94 1.05 18.79
C SER A 52 21.78 0.54 19.66
N PRO A 53 21.60 -0.78 19.77
CA PRO A 53 20.65 -1.36 20.71
C PRO A 53 21.12 -1.22 22.17
N THR A 54 20.20 -1.40 23.12
CA THR A 54 20.53 -1.41 24.55
C THR A 54 21.27 -2.69 24.94
N SER A 55 20.81 -3.83 24.45
CA SER A 55 21.49 -5.13 24.53
C SER A 55 21.21 -6.00 23.31
N GLY A 56 21.94 -7.12 23.19
CA GLY A 56 21.92 -7.97 22.01
C GLY A 56 22.89 -7.51 20.93
N THR A 57 22.92 -8.26 19.82
CA THR A 57 23.85 -7.99 18.72
C THR A 57 23.17 -8.12 17.35
N VAL A 58 23.56 -7.23 16.44
CA VAL A 58 23.24 -7.33 15.02
C VAL A 58 24.53 -7.62 14.28
N SER A 59 24.63 -8.83 13.71
CA SER A 59 25.82 -9.27 12.98
C SER A 59 25.61 -9.04 11.49
N VAL A 60 26.37 -8.08 10.94
CA VAL A 60 26.41 -7.79 9.51
C VAL A 60 27.78 -8.25 8.97
N PRO A 61 27.83 -9.12 7.96
CA PRO A 61 29.10 -9.50 7.34
C PRO A 61 29.80 -8.28 6.72
N LYS A 62 31.13 -8.19 6.84
CA LYS A 62 31.92 -7.01 6.41
C LYS A 62 31.79 -6.68 4.92
N GLU A 63 31.47 -7.67 4.09
CA GLU A 63 31.32 -7.53 2.64
C GLU A 63 29.93 -7.05 2.23
N VAL A 64 28.96 -7.00 3.15
CA VAL A 64 27.56 -6.65 2.85
C VAL A 64 27.38 -5.14 2.96
N THR A 65 26.90 -4.54 1.88
CA THR A 65 26.52 -3.13 1.82
C THR A 65 25.04 -2.95 2.16
N ILE A 66 24.74 -2.00 3.04
CA ILE A 66 23.37 -1.68 3.46
C ILE A 66 23.02 -0.27 3.00
N GLY A 67 21.94 -0.15 2.24
CA GLY A 67 21.36 1.11 1.85
C GLY A 67 20.09 1.41 2.66
N TYR A 68 19.98 2.62 3.21
CA TYR A 68 18.82 3.04 4.00
C TYR A 68 18.19 4.32 3.45
N LEU A 69 16.89 4.26 3.19
CA LEU A 69 16.04 5.42 2.90
C LEU A 69 15.26 5.80 4.16
N PRO A 70 15.56 6.93 4.81
CA PRO A 70 14.79 7.42 5.95
C PRO A 70 13.49 8.08 5.49
N GLN A 71 12.46 8.03 6.34
CA GLN A 71 11.17 8.71 6.10
C GLN A 71 11.28 10.24 6.01
N HIS A 72 12.22 10.84 6.74
CA HIS A 72 12.50 12.27 6.73
C HIS A 72 14.00 12.51 6.60
N MET A 73 14.38 13.39 5.68
CA MET A 73 15.78 13.70 5.43
C MET A 73 16.05 15.21 5.49
N GLN A 74 17.23 15.56 5.98
CA GLN A 74 17.77 16.92 5.82
C GLN A 74 18.50 16.97 4.49
N LEU A 75 17.94 17.71 3.54
CA LEU A 75 18.44 17.82 2.18
C LEU A 75 19.41 19.01 2.06
N VAL A 76 20.48 18.81 1.30
CA VAL A 76 21.48 19.85 1.00
C VAL A 76 21.28 20.32 -0.42
N ASP A 77 20.82 21.55 -0.59
CA ASP A 77 20.39 22.09 -1.87
C ASP A 77 21.53 22.82 -2.58
N THR A 78 22.47 22.07 -3.17
CA THR A 78 23.65 22.68 -3.84
C THR A 78 23.90 22.21 -5.27
N ARG A 79 23.16 21.21 -5.75
CA ARG A 79 23.43 20.51 -7.02
C ARG A 79 22.19 20.43 -7.90
N THR A 80 22.39 20.04 -9.15
CA THR A 80 21.30 19.64 -10.05
C THR A 80 20.80 18.22 -9.74
N VAL A 81 19.64 17.85 -10.27
CA VAL A 81 19.08 16.49 -10.11
C VAL A 81 20.07 15.42 -10.62
N ARG A 82 20.67 15.65 -11.79
CA ARG A 82 21.65 14.71 -12.37
C ARG A 82 22.89 14.58 -11.49
N GLU A 83 23.50 15.70 -11.11
CA GLU A 83 24.71 15.70 -10.28
C GLU A 83 24.49 15.01 -8.94
N GLU A 84 23.33 15.21 -8.31
CA GLU A 84 23.02 14.55 -7.03
C GLU A 84 22.80 13.03 -7.21
N ALA A 85 22.17 12.60 -8.31
CA ALA A 85 22.04 11.19 -8.63
C ALA A 85 23.39 10.55 -9.02
N GLU A 86 24.28 11.29 -9.70
CA GLU A 86 25.64 10.84 -10.06
C GLU A 86 26.53 10.60 -8.84
N CYS A 87 26.23 11.21 -7.69
CA CYS A 87 26.89 10.90 -6.42
C CYS A 87 26.66 9.46 -5.94
N ALA A 88 25.75 8.69 -6.57
CA ALA A 88 25.69 7.24 -6.40
C ALA A 88 26.95 6.53 -6.93
N PHE A 89 27.60 7.12 -7.94
CA PHE A 89 28.71 6.58 -8.69
C PHE A 89 30.06 7.25 -8.37
N GLU A 90 30.16 7.98 -7.25
CA GLU A 90 31.41 8.66 -6.85
C GLU A 90 32.62 7.72 -6.83
N HIS A 91 32.45 6.49 -6.34
CA HIS A 91 33.48 5.45 -6.38
C HIS A 91 33.90 5.03 -7.81
N ILE A 92 32.99 5.12 -8.79
CA ILE A 92 33.29 4.85 -10.21
C ILE A 92 34.09 6.01 -10.79
N HIS A 93 33.71 7.25 -10.47
CA HIS A 93 34.44 8.45 -10.88
C HIS A 93 35.87 8.49 -10.29
N GLU A 94 36.03 8.19 -9.00
CA GLU A 94 37.35 8.08 -8.37
C GLU A 94 38.22 7.02 -9.06
N MET A 95 37.62 5.89 -9.45
CA MET A 95 38.31 4.82 -10.17
C MET A 95 38.72 5.24 -11.58
N GLU A 96 37.85 5.94 -12.30
CA GLU A 96 38.14 6.50 -13.63
C GLU A 96 39.28 7.54 -13.56
N GLU A 97 39.26 8.43 -12.56
CA GLU A 97 40.33 9.38 -12.31
C GLU A 97 41.65 8.69 -11.95
N GLU A 98 41.61 7.62 -11.13
CA GLU A 98 42.79 6.81 -10.81
C GLU A 98 43.35 6.14 -12.07
N ILE A 99 42.50 5.55 -12.92
CA ILE A 99 42.89 4.94 -14.20
C ILE A 99 43.54 6.01 -15.10
N ASN A 100 42.93 7.18 -15.25
CA ASN A 100 43.47 8.27 -16.09
C ASN A 100 44.82 8.77 -15.58
N ARG A 101 44.97 8.90 -14.26
CA ARG A 101 46.23 9.29 -13.63
C ARG A 101 47.32 8.25 -13.87
N LEU A 102 47.01 6.97 -13.73
CA LEU A 102 47.97 5.88 -13.96
C LEU A 102 48.31 5.74 -15.45
N ASN A 103 47.35 5.92 -16.36
CA ASN A 103 47.58 5.97 -17.81
C ASN A 103 48.53 7.12 -18.20
N THR A 104 48.35 8.29 -17.57
CA THR A 104 49.27 9.42 -17.74
C THR A 104 50.68 9.06 -17.25
N GLN A 105 50.79 8.39 -16.09
CA GLN A 105 52.09 7.89 -15.60
C GLN A 105 52.73 6.87 -16.56
N LEU A 106 51.95 5.96 -17.15
CA LEU A 106 52.46 5.00 -18.14
C LEU A 106 52.99 5.71 -19.40
N ALA A 107 52.38 6.83 -19.80
CA ALA A 107 52.80 7.61 -20.96
C ALA A 107 54.06 8.45 -20.70
N GLU A 108 54.22 9.01 -19.50
CA GLU A 108 55.32 9.92 -19.15
C GLU A 108 56.58 9.18 -18.64
N ARG A 109 56.42 7.99 -18.05
CA ARG A 109 57.52 7.22 -17.50
C ARG A 109 58.37 6.58 -18.60
N THR A 110 59.67 6.57 -18.37
CA THR A 110 60.69 6.00 -19.28
C THR A 110 61.45 4.84 -18.65
N ASP A 111 61.10 4.46 -17.42
CA ASP A 111 61.76 3.42 -16.63
C ASP A 111 61.08 2.04 -16.79
N TYR A 112 60.94 1.59 -18.04
CA TYR A 112 60.15 0.41 -18.43
C TYR A 112 60.50 -0.90 -17.73
N GLU A 113 61.72 -1.07 -17.26
CA GLU A 113 62.18 -2.29 -16.57
C GLU A 113 62.08 -2.20 -15.03
N SER A 114 61.57 -1.10 -14.48
CA SER A 114 61.47 -0.95 -13.02
C SER A 114 60.29 -1.73 -12.45
N GLU A 115 60.45 -2.27 -11.23
CA GLU A 115 59.32 -2.85 -10.48
C GLU A 115 58.18 -1.85 -10.26
N GLY A 116 58.51 -0.55 -10.21
CA GLY A 116 57.51 0.51 -10.08
C GLY A 116 56.65 0.67 -11.33
N TYR A 117 57.23 0.52 -12.52
CA TYR A 117 56.50 0.57 -13.79
C TYR A 117 55.57 -0.65 -13.93
N GLN A 118 56.05 -1.86 -13.59
CA GLN A 118 55.25 -3.08 -13.63
C GLN A 118 54.03 -3.01 -12.69
N LYS A 119 54.19 -2.47 -11.47
CA LYS A 119 53.07 -2.27 -10.53
C LYS A 119 51.99 -1.33 -11.06
N VAL A 120 52.37 -0.32 -11.83
CA VAL A 120 51.41 0.60 -12.47
C VAL A 120 50.60 -0.13 -13.54
N ILE A 121 51.24 -0.97 -14.37
CA ILE A 121 50.55 -1.81 -15.36
C ILE A 121 49.53 -2.72 -14.66
N ASP A 122 49.97 -3.50 -13.66
CA ASP A 122 49.10 -4.45 -12.96
C ASP A 122 47.89 -3.74 -12.32
N ARG A 123 48.12 -2.55 -11.73
CA ARG A 123 47.06 -1.74 -11.13
C ARG A 123 46.08 -1.20 -12.16
N VAL A 124 46.56 -0.66 -13.28
CA VAL A 124 45.71 -0.19 -14.39
C VAL A 124 44.87 -1.32 -14.94
N THR A 125 45.46 -2.49 -15.19
CA THR A 125 44.73 -3.66 -15.69
C THR A 125 43.63 -4.07 -14.72
N TYR A 126 43.97 -4.22 -13.43
CA TYR A 126 43.00 -4.56 -12.39
C TYR A 126 41.84 -3.56 -12.29
N LEU A 127 42.14 -2.26 -12.25
CA LEU A 127 41.12 -1.21 -12.16
C LEU A 127 40.27 -1.13 -13.44
N THR A 128 40.88 -1.28 -14.61
CA THR A 128 40.15 -1.26 -15.90
C THR A 128 39.18 -2.43 -16.00
N GLU A 129 39.61 -3.63 -15.61
CA GLU A 129 38.74 -4.82 -15.57
C GLU A 129 37.59 -4.63 -14.57
N HIS A 130 37.88 -4.15 -13.35
CA HIS A 130 36.86 -3.85 -12.35
C HIS A 130 35.87 -2.78 -12.82
N PHE A 131 36.35 -1.70 -13.43
CA PHE A 131 35.52 -0.63 -13.99
C PHE A 131 34.57 -1.14 -15.07
N GLN A 132 35.05 -2.01 -15.96
CA GLN A 132 34.21 -2.66 -16.97
C GLN A 132 33.17 -3.59 -16.35
N MET A 133 33.55 -4.38 -15.33
CA MET A 133 32.62 -5.28 -14.62
C MET A 133 31.50 -4.52 -13.89
N MET A 134 31.79 -3.34 -13.34
CA MET A 134 30.77 -2.48 -12.70
C MET A 134 29.91 -1.70 -13.70
N GLY A 135 30.13 -1.88 -15.01
CA GLY A 135 29.33 -1.22 -16.03
C GLY A 135 29.60 0.28 -16.16
N GLY A 136 30.84 0.73 -15.90
CA GLY A 136 31.24 2.15 -15.94
C GLY A 136 30.97 2.89 -17.25
N ASN A 137 30.65 2.19 -18.34
CA ASN A 137 30.25 2.82 -19.61
C ASN A 137 28.72 3.03 -19.76
N ASN A 138 27.90 2.44 -18.88
CA ASN A 138 26.44 2.41 -19.00
C ASN A 138 25.72 3.16 -17.87
N TYR A 139 26.46 3.73 -16.90
CA TYR A 139 25.86 4.38 -15.73
C TYR A 139 24.94 5.55 -16.11
N HIS A 140 25.27 6.33 -17.14
CA HIS A 140 24.40 7.41 -17.62
C HIS A 140 23.03 6.90 -18.07
N ALA A 141 22.97 5.77 -18.77
CA ALA A 141 21.71 5.19 -19.20
C ALA A 141 20.92 4.59 -18.03
N GLU A 142 21.60 4.00 -17.04
CA GLU A 142 20.96 3.51 -15.81
C GLU A 142 20.40 4.65 -14.95
N LEU A 143 21.16 5.74 -14.82
CA LEU A 143 20.75 6.95 -14.13
C LEU A 143 19.50 7.54 -14.79
N GLU A 144 19.54 7.72 -16.11
CA GLU A 144 18.40 8.24 -16.86
C GLU A 144 17.17 7.33 -16.71
N ARG A 145 17.34 6.02 -16.87
CA ARG A 145 16.24 5.05 -16.72
C ARG A 145 15.62 5.09 -15.32
N THR A 146 16.44 5.26 -14.28
CA THR A 146 16.00 5.32 -12.88
C THR A 146 15.25 6.62 -12.60
N LEU A 147 15.78 7.77 -13.03
CA LEU A 147 15.12 9.06 -12.88
C LEU A 147 13.79 9.11 -13.64
N ILE A 148 13.75 8.66 -14.90
CA ILE A 148 12.50 8.59 -15.68
C ILE A 148 11.50 7.64 -15.01
N GLY A 149 11.97 6.49 -14.52
CA GLY A 149 11.14 5.52 -13.81
C GLY A 149 10.50 6.07 -12.53
N LEU A 150 11.18 6.98 -11.85
CA LEU A 150 10.68 7.71 -10.68
C LEU A 150 9.90 8.98 -11.04
N GLY A 151 9.63 9.20 -12.34
CA GLY A 151 8.73 10.25 -12.83
C GLY A 151 9.40 11.55 -13.25
N PHE A 152 10.73 11.65 -13.26
CA PHE A 152 11.43 12.85 -13.76
C PHE A 152 11.37 12.93 -15.29
N SER A 153 11.21 14.15 -15.83
CA SER A 153 11.40 14.40 -17.26
C SER A 153 12.88 14.65 -17.55
N ARG A 154 13.29 14.51 -18.82
CA ARG A 154 14.69 14.80 -19.22
C ARG A 154 15.06 16.27 -19.00
N GLU A 155 14.09 17.17 -19.10
CA GLU A 155 14.27 18.60 -18.84
C GLU A 155 14.55 18.89 -17.36
N ASP A 156 14.12 18.00 -16.45
CA ASP A 156 14.33 18.15 -15.02
C ASP A 156 15.77 17.86 -14.57
N PHE A 157 16.56 17.16 -15.40
CA PHE A 157 17.85 16.63 -14.98
C PHE A 157 18.87 17.73 -14.66
N ASP A 158 18.80 18.83 -15.42
CA ASP A 158 19.71 19.97 -15.30
C ASP A 158 19.18 21.07 -14.36
N ARG A 159 18.01 20.84 -13.74
CA ARG A 159 17.41 21.81 -12.81
C ARG A 159 17.99 21.67 -11.40
N PRO A 160 18.17 22.79 -10.66
CA PRO A 160 18.62 22.74 -9.28
C PRO A 160 17.66 21.97 -8.36
N THR A 161 18.18 21.15 -7.45
CA THR A 161 17.35 20.40 -6.48
C THR A 161 16.53 21.31 -5.56
N SER A 162 16.96 22.56 -5.37
CA SER A 162 16.25 23.58 -4.59
C SER A 162 14.86 23.91 -5.16
N GLU A 163 14.67 23.81 -6.48
CA GLU A 163 13.40 24.12 -7.13
C GLU A 163 12.32 23.05 -6.90
N PHE A 164 12.74 21.85 -6.53
CA PHE A 164 11.84 20.72 -6.34
C PHE A 164 11.24 20.71 -4.94
N SER A 165 9.99 20.25 -4.83
CA SER A 165 9.34 20.05 -3.53
C SER A 165 10.02 18.93 -2.74
N GLY A 166 9.81 18.88 -1.41
CA GLY A 166 10.41 17.86 -0.56
C GLY A 166 10.15 16.42 -1.01
N GLY A 167 8.96 16.14 -1.58
CA GLY A 167 8.63 14.83 -2.13
C GLY A 167 9.48 14.46 -3.35
N TRP A 168 9.67 15.40 -4.28
CA TRP A 168 10.56 15.20 -5.43
C TRP A 168 12.01 15.00 -5.01
N ARG A 169 12.48 15.75 -4.01
CA ARG A 169 13.83 15.57 -3.45
C ARG A 169 14.02 14.17 -2.82
N MET A 170 12.99 13.66 -2.15
CA MET A 170 12.99 12.28 -1.64
C MET A 170 13.10 11.26 -2.79
N ARG A 171 12.49 11.53 -3.95
CA ARG A 171 12.65 10.68 -5.15
C ARG A 171 14.09 10.69 -5.68
N ILE A 172 14.80 11.82 -5.63
CA ILE A 172 16.21 11.89 -6.04
C ILE A 172 17.07 10.99 -5.15
N GLU A 173 16.84 11.03 -3.84
CA GLU A 173 17.58 10.17 -2.89
C GLU A 173 17.24 8.70 -3.04
N LEU A 174 15.96 8.39 -3.28
CA LEU A 174 15.56 7.05 -3.65
C LEU A 174 16.30 6.63 -4.93
N ALA A 175 16.36 7.47 -5.97
CA ALA A 175 17.10 7.18 -7.20
C ALA A 175 18.57 6.87 -6.90
N LYS A 176 19.25 7.74 -6.16
CA LYS A 176 20.63 7.61 -5.74
C LYS A 176 20.88 6.32 -4.94
N LEU A 177 19.97 5.97 -4.03
CA LEU A 177 20.04 4.74 -3.25
C LEU A 177 19.90 3.49 -4.12
N LEU A 178 18.95 3.50 -5.06
CA LEU A 178 18.72 2.39 -5.98
C LEU A 178 19.90 2.21 -6.97
N LEU A 179 20.51 3.32 -7.42
CA LEU A 179 21.67 3.32 -8.32
C LEU A 179 22.93 2.75 -7.65
N ARG A 180 23.07 2.90 -6.32
CA ARG A 180 24.16 2.29 -5.55
C ARG A 180 24.11 0.76 -5.49
N GLN A 181 22.97 0.16 -5.82
CA GLN A 181 22.75 -1.30 -5.81
C GLN A 181 23.28 -2.01 -4.54
N PRO A 182 22.88 -1.58 -3.32
CA PRO A 182 23.34 -2.22 -2.09
C PRO A 182 22.82 -3.66 -1.97
N ASP A 183 23.54 -4.50 -1.23
CA ASP A 183 23.15 -5.89 -0.97
C ASP A 183 21.85 -6.01 -0.17
N VAL A 184 21.59 -5.02 0.70
CA VAL A 184 20.38 -4.92 1.51
C VAL A 184 19.79 -3.53 1.38
N LEU A 185 18.54 -3.44 0.94
CA LEU A 185 17.76 -2.20 0.89
C LEU A 185 16.83 -2.12 2.11
N LEU A 186 16.94 -1.04 2.86
CA LEU A 186 16.07 -0.68 3.97
C LEU A 186 15.24 0.54 3.55
N LEU A 187 13.93 0.37 3.38
CA LEU A 187 13.05 1.41 2.87
C LEU A 187 11.98 1.76 3.90
N ASP A 188 11.99 3.00 4.38
CA ASP A 188 11.01 3.51 5.35
C ASP A 188 9.97 4.41 4.65
N GLU A 189 8.79 3.86 4.37
CA GLU A 189 7.68 4.48 3.64
C GLU A 189 8.06 5.06 2.26
N PRO A 190 8.67 4.26 1.35
CA PRO A 190 9.17 4.74 0.06
C PRO A 190 8.06 5.15 -0.92
N THR A 191 6.82 4.70 -0.68
CA THR A 191 5.65 5.00 -1.52
C THR A 191 5.12 6.40 -1.28
N ASN A 192 5.49 7.05 -0.18
CA ASN A 192 5.04 8.41 0.10
C ASN A 192 5.51 9.36 -1.02
N HIS A 193 4.60 10.21 -1.48
CA HIS A 193 4.86 11.17 -2.56
C HIS A 193 5.20 10.53 -3.92
N LEU A 194 5.09 9.22 -4.10
CA LEU A 194 5.14 8.57 -5.41
C LEU A 194 3.74 8.55 -6.05
N ASP A 195 3.71 8.78 -7.36
CA ASP A 195 2.51 8.55 -8.15
C ASP A 195 2.38 7.07 -8.50
N ILE A 196 1.19 6.67 -8.96
CA ILE A 196 0.87 5.26 -9.22
C ILE A 196 1.84 4.60 -10.21
N GLU A 197 2.31 5.33 -11.22
CA GLU A 197 3.27 4.83 -12.22
C GLU A 197 4.66 4.62 -11.60
N SER A 198 5.13 5.58 -10.81
CA SER A 198 6.41 5.49 -10.09
C SER A 198 6.39 4.36 -9.06
N ILE A 199 5.25 4.13 -8.38
CA ILE A 199 5.06 2.99 -7.47
C ILE A 199 5.19 1.68 -8.26
N GLN A 200 4.50 1.56 -9.40
CA GLN A 200 4.59 0.39 -10.29
C GLN A 200 6.01 0.12 -10.79
N TRP A 201 6.74 1.18 -11.13
CA TRP A 201 8.12 1.07 -11.54
C TRP A 201 9.01 0.57 -10.38
N LEU A 202 8.82 1.11 -9.17
CA LEU A 202 9.55 0.70 -7.98
C LEU A 202 9.23 -0.76 -7.59
N GLU A 203 7.96 -1.18 -7.69
CA GLU A 203 7.53 -2.59 -7.51
C GLU A 203 8.37 -3.50 -8.42
N ASN A 204 8.43 -3.17 -9.71
CA ASN A 204 9.20 -3.94 -10.70
C ASN A 204 10.71 -3.90 -10.45
N PHE A 205 11.25 -2.74 -10.04
CA PHE A 205 12.67 -2.60 -9.70
C PHE A 205 13.03 -3.53 -8.54
N ILE A 206 12.28 -3.47 -7.44
CA ILE A 206 12.49 -4.34 -6.27
C ILE A 206 12.32 -5.80 -6.66
N ALA A 207 11.34 -6.11 -7.51
CA ALA A 207 11.07 -7.47 -7.93
C ALA A 207 12.19 -8.09 -8.78
N THR A 208 12.93 -7.28 -9.54
CA THR A 208 13.90 -7.76 -10.54
C THR A 208 15.36 -7.53 -10.18
N ARG A 209 15.68 -6.40 -9.53
CA ARG A 209 17.06 -5.94 -9.29
C ARG A 209 17.50 -6.01 -7.83
N ALA A 210 16.57 -5.96 -6.87
CA ALA A 210 16.93 -5.96 -5.46
C ALA A 210 17.25 -7.36 -4.94
N ASN A 211 18.31 -7.44 -4.13
CA ASN A 211 18.72 -8.63 -3.39
C ASN A 211 17.83 -8.83 -2.15
N ALA A 212 18.30 -8.42 -0.97
CA ALA A 212 17.50 -8.42 0.24
C ALA A 212 16.83 -7.06 0.42
N VAL A 213 15.56 -7.06 0.81
CA VAL A 213 14.77 -5.84 1.05
C VAL A 213 14.05 -5.97 2.37
N ILE A 214 14.16 -4.95 3.22
CA ILE A 214 13.31 -4.76 4.39
C ILE A 214 12.53 -3.47 4.17
N LEU A 215 11.22 -3.59 4.09
CA LEU A 215 10.31 -2.53 3.71
C LEU A 215 9.34 -2.23 4.84
N VAL A 216 9.23 -0.96 5.20
CA VAL A 216 8.11 -0.42 5.97
C VAL A 216 7.25 0.39 5.01
N SER A 217 5.97 0.06 4.90
CA SER A 217 5.01 0.84 4.11
C SER A 217 3.61 0.72 4.71
N HIS A 218 2.78 1.73 4.48
CA HIS A 218 1.35 1.67 4.73
C HIS A 218 0.51 1.37 3.47
N ASP A 219 1.14 1.11 2.33
CA ASP A 219 0.47 0.67 1.09
C ASP A 219 0.47 -0.87 1.04
N ARG A 220 -0.73 -1.46 1.19
CA ARG A 220 -0.90 -2.92 1.23
C ARG A 220 -0.61 -3.57 -0.12
N ALA A 221 -1.03 -2.93 -1.21
CA ALA A 221 -0.81 -3.45 -2.56
C ALA A 221 0.70 -3.47 -2.86
N PHE A 222 1.40 -2.38 -2.52
CA PHE A 222 2.84 -2.31 -2.69
C PHE A 222 3.58 -3.39 -1.89
N ILE A 223 3.20 -3.60 -0.63
CA ILE A 223 3.79 -4.64 0.22
C ILE A 223 3.55 -6.04 -0.37
N ASP A 224 2.31 -6.35 -0.77
CA ASP A 224 1.94 -7.68 -1.25
C ASP A 224 2.58 -8.03 -2.60
N ASN A 225 2.80 -7.01 -3.44
CA ASN A 225 3.49 -7.15 -4.73
C ASN A 225 5.01 -7.29 -4.59
N THR A 226 5.62 -6.72 -3.54
CA THR A 226 7.09 -6.66 -3.40
C THR A 226 7.65 -7.67 -2.41
N THR A 227 6.89 -8.10 -1.40
CA THR A 227 7.38 -8.92 -0.29
C THR A 227 6.72 -10.30 -0.25
N PHE A 228 7.40 -11.26 0.37
CA PHE A 228 6.90 -12.64 0.53
C PHE A 228 7.11 -13.18 1.96
N ARG A 229 7.59 -12.34 2.86
CA ARG A 229 7.77 -12.62 4.29
C ARG A 229 7.35 -11.38 5.06
N THR A 230 6.58 -11.54 6.12
CA THR A 230 6.04 -10.47 6.95
C THR A 230 6.56 -10.63 8.38
N LEU A 231 7.32 -9.65 8.86
CA LEU A 231 7.72 -9.54 10.26
C LEU A 231 6.79 -8.55 10.96
N GLU A 232 6.04 -9.05 11.94
CA GLU A 232 5.19 -8.21 12.78
C GLU A 232 5.92 -7.84 14.07
N ILE A 233 5.96 -6.55 14.40
CA ILE A 233 6.39 -6.04 15.70
C ILE A 233 5.15 -5.70 16.53
N GLU A 234 4.98 -6.40 17.66
CA GLU A 234 3.88 -6.18 18.59
C GLU A 234 4.31 -6.46 20.04
N LEU A 235 4.01 -5.53 20.95
CA LEU A 235 4.29 -5.65 22.39
C LEU A 235 5.74 -6.07 22.72
N GLY A 236 6.73 -5.47 22.05
CA GLY A 236 8.14 -5.79 22.25
C GLY A 236 8.62 -7.07 21.54
N ASN A 237 7.70 -7.90 21.04
CA ASN A 237 8.01 -9.16 20.37
C ASN A 237 8.01 -9.02 18.85
N ILE A 238 8.70 -9.96 18.19
CA ILE A 238 8.65 -10.12 16.72
C ILE A 238 8.05 -11.47 16.36
N TYR A 239 7.07 -11.43 15.47
CA TYR A 239 6.46 -12.61 14.87
C TYR A 239 6.85 -12.71 13.40
N ASP A 240 7.45 -13.84 13.04
CA ASP A 240 7.97 -14.09 11.70
C ASP A 240 7.05 -14.97 10.87
N TYR A 241 6.40 -14.36 9.88
CA TYR A 241 5.50 -15.03 8.95
C TYR A 241 6.17 -15.17 7.58
N LYS A 242 6.40 -16.39 7.12
CA LYS A 242 6.96 -16.67 5.79
C LYS A 242 5.89 -16.65 4.69
N VAL A 243 5.02 -15.64 4.75
CA VAL A 243 3.94 -15.43 3.79
C VAL A 243 3.85 -13.94 3.43
N LYS A 244 3.11 -13.66 2.35
CA LYS A 244 2.76 -12.31 1.95
C LYS A 244 1.86 -11.62 2.97
N TYR A 245 1.68 -10.31 2.82
CA TYR A 245 0.89 -9.52 3.74
C TYR A 245 -0.58 -9.95 3.78
N SER A 246 -1.20 -10.19 2.62
CA SER A 246 -2.59 -10.64 2.50
C SER A 246 -2.88 -11.93 3.30
N GLU A 247 -2.03 -12.93 3.15
CA GLU A 247 -2.08 -14.20 3.90
C GLU A 247 -1.79 -14.00 5.40
N TYR A 248 -0.80 -13.16 5.74
CA TYR A 248 -0.48 -12.81 7.12
C TYR A 248 -1.70 -12.23 7.86
N VAL A 249 -2.52 -11.38 7.21
CA VAL A 249 -3.72 -10.80 7.84
C VAL A 249 -4.70 -11.89 8.29
N VAL A 250 -4.84 -12.97 7.51
CA VAL A 250 -5.69 -14.12 7.84
C VAL A 250 -5.07 -14.90 9.00
N LEU A 251 -3.79 -15.26 8.90
CA LEU A 251 -3.07 -16.00 9.95
C LEU A 251 -3.04 -15.25 11.28
N ARG A 252 -2.90 -13.92 11.24
CA ARG A 252 -2.96 -13.07 12.44
C ARG A 252 -4.34 -13.14 13.08
N ARG A 253 -5.42 -13.10 12.28
CA ARG A 253 -6.79 -13.23 12.80
C ARG A 253 -6.98 -14.57 13.49
N GLU A 254 -6.54 -15.66 12.88
CA GLU A 254 -6.63 -17.01 13.45
C GLU A 254 -5.81 -17.14 14.74
N ARG A 255 -4.55 -16.66 14.74
CA ARG A 255 -3.70 -16.61 15.94
C ARG A 255 -4.41 -15.87 17.06
N ARG A 256 -5.00 -14.71 16.75
CA ARG A 256 -5.71 -13.88 17.72
C ARG A 256 -6.92 -14.59 18.30
N GLU A 257 -7.73 -15.25 17.47
CA GLU A 257 -8.89 -16.03 17.96
C GLU A 257 -8.45 -17.14 18.91
N GLN A 258 -7.33 -17.80 18.62
CA GLN A 258 -6.75 -18.82 19.49
C GLN A 258 -6.25 -18.21 20.81
N GLN A 259 -5.54 -17.08 20.76
CA GLN A 259 -5.07 -16.35 21.95
C GLN A 259 -6.23 -15.88 22.83
N LEU A 260 -7.29 -15.33 22.24
CA LEU A 260 -8.47 -14.88 22.97
C LEU A 260 -9.18 -16.05 23.67
N ARG A 261 -9.37 -17.18 22.97
CA ARG A 261 -9.93 -18.39 23.59
C ARG A 261 -9.05 -18.93 24.72
N ALA A 262 -7.73 -18.91 24.54
CA ALA A 262 -6.78 -19.33 25.57
C ALA A 262 -6.84 -18.41 26.80
N TYR A 263 -6.91 -17.10 26.58
CA TYR A 263 -7.06 -16.09 27.62
C TYR A 263 -8.36 -16.23 28.40
N GLU A 264 -9.50 -16.35 27.72
CA GLU A 264 -10.80 -16.55 28.38
C GLU A 264 -10.80 -17.82 29.25
N ASN A 265 -10.17 -18.89 28.76
CA ASN A 265 -10.01 -20.13 29.52
C ASN A 265 -9.07 -19.96 30.73
N GLN A 266 -7.99 -19.18 30.58
CA GLN A 266 -7.08 -18.86 31.69
C GLN A 266 -7.78 -18.00 32.75
N GLN A 267 -8.51 -16.96 32.33
CA GLN A 267 -9.30 -16.08 33.21
C GLN A 267 -10.33 -16.87 34.01
N LYS A 268 -11.08 -17.78 33.37
CA LYS A 268 -12.00 -18.68 34.08
C LYS A 268 -11.29 -19.54 35.14
N LYS A 269 -10.15 -20.14 34.78
CA LYS A 269 -9.34 -20.94 35.73
C LYS A 269 -8.79 -20.11 36.89
N LEU A 270 -8.38 -18.86 36.63
CA LEU A 270 -7.90 -17.94 37.66
C LEU A 270 -9.05 -17.57 38.61
N ALA A 271 -10.21 -17.17 38.07
CA ALA A 271 -11.40 -16.86 38.85
C ALA A 271 -11.87 -18.03 39.72
N ASP A 272 -11.91 -19.26 39.17
CA ASP A 272 -12.25 -20.46 39.94
C ASP A 272 -11.24 -20.74 41.07
N THR A 273 -9.95 -20.50 40.81
CA THR A 273 -8.89 -20.70 41.80
C THR A 273 -8.93 -19.65 42.90
N GLU A 274 -9.18 -18.39 42.55
CA GLU A 274 -9.38 -17.28 43.50
C GLU A 274 -10.62 -17.52 44.37
N ALA A 275 -11.74 -17.90 43.77
CA ALA A 275 -12.97 -18.25 44.49
C ALA A 275 -12.75 -19.43 45.46
N PHE A 276 -11.96 -20.43 45.07
CA PHE A 276 -11.56 -21.52 45.97
C PHE A 276 -10.71 -21.01 47.14
N ILE A 277 -9.73 -20.16 46.88
CA ILE A 277 -8.87 -19.56 47.91
C ILE A 277 -9.72 -18.77 48.90
N GLU A 278 -10.60 -17.89 48.44
CA GLU A 278 -11.47 -17.09 49.31
C GLU A 278 -12.39 -17.96 50.16
N ARG A 279 -13.05 -18.94 49.54
CA ARG A 279 -14.02 -19.82 50.21
C ARG A 279 -13.39 -20.68 51.31
N PHE A 280 -12.13 -21.10 51.13
CA PHE A 280 -11.46 -22.02 52.04
C PHE A 280 -10.33 -21.38 52.87
N ARG A 281 -10.11 -20.06 52.76
CA ARG A 281 -9.04 -19.31 53.45
C ARG A 281 -9.04 -19.51 54.97
N TYR A 282 -10.22 -19.58 55.57
CA TYR A 282 -10.40 -19.68 57.03
C TYR A 282 -10.60 -21.12 57.54
N LYS A 283 -10.54 -22.13 56.66
CA LYS A 283 -10.71 -23.55 57.05
C LYS A 283 -9.37 -24.23 57.30
N ALA A 284 -9.06 -24.51 58.56
CA ALA A 284 -7.78 -25.11 58.99
C ALA A 284 -7.42 -26.42 58.26
N THR A 285 -8.41 -27.27 57.95
CA THR A 285 -8.23 -28.56 57.25
C THR A 285 -7.80 -28.44 55.78
N LYS A 286 -7.95 -27.26 55.16
CA LYS A 286 -7.67 -27.04 53.73
C LYS A 286 -6.50 -26.07 53.50
N SER A 287 -5.82 -25.64 54.56
CA SER A 287 -4.71 -24.67 54.55
C SER A 287 -3.58 -25.01 53.57
N VAL A 288 -3.14 -26.28 53.52
CA VAL A 288 -2.08 -26.75 52.59
C VAL A 288 -2.50 -26.63 51.13
N GLN A 289 -3.76 -26.93 50.79
CA GLN A 289 -4.29 -26.81 49.44
C GLN A 289 -4.42 -25.34 49.03
N VAL A 290 -4.86 -24.46 49.94
CA VAL A 290 -4.94 -23.02 49.70
C VAL A 290 -3.56 -22.43 49.43
N GLN A 291 -2.55 -22.75 50.26
CA GLN A 291 -1.18 -22.28 50.02
C GLN A 291 -0.58 -22.79 48.70
N SER A 292 -0.88 -24.03 48.32
CA SER A 292 -0.45 -24.57 47.02
C SER A 292 -1.09 -23.82 45.84
N ARG A 293 -2.36 -23.42 45.94
CA ARG A 293 -3.06 -22.65 44.89
C ARG A 293 -2.59 -21.21 44.82
N ILE A 294 -2.25 -20.57 45.95
CA ILE A 294 -1.62 -19.25 45.98
C ILE A 294 -0.28 -19.28 45.24
N LYS A 295 0.58 -20.26 45.54
CA LYS A 295 1.86 -20.43 44.82
C LYS A 295 1.70 -20.76 43.35
N GLN A 296 0.62 -21.44 42.95
CA GLN A 296 0.32 -21.66 41.54
C GLN A 296 -0.06 -20.34 40.87
N LEU A 297 -0.95 -19.54 41.48
CA LEU A 297 -1.34 -18.22 40.99
C LEU A 297 -0.15 -17.27 40.79
N GLU A 298 0.81 -17.26 41.72
CA GLU A 298 2.04 -16.45 41.62
C GLU A 298 2.96 -16.88 40.47
N LYS A 299 2.87 -18.12 40.01
CA LYS A 299 3.72 -18.68 38.93
C LYS A 299 3.04 -18.73 37.57
N VAL A 300 1.76 -18.40 37.49
CA VAL A 300 1.06 -18.37 36.21
C VAL A 300 1.47 -17.12 35.47
N GLU A 301 2.22 -17.30 34.37
CA GLU A 301 2.40 -16.26 33.37
C GLU A 301 1.03 -15.92 32.77
N ARG A 302 0.64 -14.65 32.90
CA ARG A 302 -0.62 -14.16 32.37
C ARG A 302 -0.49 -14.05 30.86
N ILE A 303 -1.40 -14.68 30.13
CA ILE A 303 -1.50 -14.48 28.69
C ILE A 303 -1.98 -13.04 28.51
N GLU A 304 -1.18 -12.22 27.87
CA GLU A 304 -1.62 -10.92 27.38
C GLU A 304 -2.37 -11.16 26.06
N VAL A 305 -3.59 -10.62 25.96
CA VAL A 305 -4.30 -10.60 24.68
C VAL A 305 -3.92 -9.32 23.98
N ASP A 306 -3.51 -9.45 22.72
CA ASP A 306 -3.26 -8.32 21.83
C ASP A 306 -4.41 -7.31 21.93
N ASP A 307 -4.06 -6.08 22.35
CA ASP A 307 -5.02 -5.09 22.81
C ASP A 307 -6.14 -4.89 21.79
N VAL A 308 -7.38 -5.04 22.26
CA VAL A 308 -8.56 -4.82 21.43
C VAL A 308 -8.84 -3.33 21.48
N ASP A 309 -8.25 -2.62 20.53
CA ASP A 309 -8.79 -1.34 20.13
C ASP A 309 -10.16 -1.61 19.47
N THR A 310 -11.19 -1.76 20.29
CA THR A 310 -12.51 -2.33 19.92
C THR A 310 -13.42 -1.30 19.23
N ALA A 311 -12.88 -0.16 18.82
CA ALA A 311 -13.68 0.90 18.24
C ALA A 311 -13.92 0.68 16.74
N MET A 312 -14.58 -0.42 16.36
CA MET A 312 -15.38 -0.44 15.13
C MET A 312 -16.79 0.09 15.46
N LEU A 313 -16.86 1.36 15.86
CA LEU A 313 -18.13 2.07 15.87
C LEU A 313 -18.42 2.47 14.43
N ARG A 314 -19.53 1.97 13.86
CA ARG A 314 -20.09 2.53 12.63
C ARG A 314 -20.48 3.98 12.90
N LEU A 315 -19.63 4.89 12.43
CA LEU A 315 -19.77 6.32 12.65
C LEU A 315 -20.68 6.93 11.60
N LYS A 316 -21.93 7.16 11.97
CA LYS A 316 -22.83 7.93 11.12
C LYS A 316 -22.60 9.42 11.34
N PHE A 317 -21.98 10.07 10.36
CA PHE A 317 -21.80 11.53 10.34
C PHE A 317 -23.13 12.26 10.10
N PRO A 318 -23.22 13.56 10.47
CA PRO A 318 -24.38 14.37 10.14
C PRO A 318 -24.64 14.37 8.63
N PRO A 319 -25.91 14.32 8.19
CA PRO A 319 -26.22 14.33 6.76
C PRO A 319 -25.80 15.66 6.13
N ALA A 320 -25.22 15.58 4.94
CA ALA A 320 -24.77 16.74 4.19
C ALA A 320 -25.96 17.67 3.84
N PRO A 321 -25.78 19.00 3.92
CA PRO A 321 -26.81 19.93 3.51
C PRO A 321 -27.12 19.79 2.02
N ARG A 322 -28.40 19.86 1.66
CA ARG A 322 -28.85 19.66 0.27
C ARG A 322 -28.21 20.70 -0.68
N SER A 323 -27.43 20.22 -1.65
CA SER A 323 -26.93 20.96 -2.81
C SER A 323 -27.74 20.67 -4.07
N GLY A 324 -27.52 21.50 -5.10
CA GLY A 324 -28.00 21.23 -6.47
C GLY A 324 -27.46 19.90 -7.04
N SER A 325 -28.05 19.45 -8.15
CA SER A 325 -27.73 18.14 -8.76
C SER A 325 -26.30 18.00 -9.25
N TYR A 326 -25.66 19.12 -9.59
CA TYR A 326 -24.29 19.18 -10.12
C TYR A 326 -23.46 20.15 -9.27
N PRO A 327 -22.72 19.65 -8.27
CA PRO A 327 -21.89 20.50 -7.42
C PRO A 327 -20.76 21.21 -8.17
N VAL A 328 -20.17 20.58 -9.18
CA VAL A 328 -19.08 21.15 -9.99
C VAL A 328 -19.36 20.91 -11.47
N ILE A 329 -19.32 21.98 -12.25
CA ILE A 329 -19.39 21.96 -13.71
C ILE A 329 -18.18 22.72 -14.24
N CYS A 330 -17.38 22.07 -15.08
CA CYS A 330 -16.30 22.68 -15.83
C CYS A 330 -16.58 22.51 -17.32
N GLU A 331 -16.56 23.60 -18.08
CA GLU A 331 -16.73 23.64 -19.53
C GLU A 331 -15.48 24.31 -20.14
N GLU A 332 -14.71 23.55 -20.93
CA GLU A 332 -13.52 24.00 -21.66
C GLU A 332 -12.51 24.78 -20.79
N VAL A 333 -12.33 24.36 -19.53
CA VAL A 333 -11.45 25.07 -18.60
C VAL A 333 -10.00 24.84 -18.99
N ALA A 334 -9.20 25.91 -19.09
CA ALA A 334 -7.76 25.81 -19.30
C ALA A 334 -6.99 26.71 -18.35
N LYS A 335 -5.82 26.25 -17.90
CA LYS A 335 -4.95 26.98 -16.98
C LYS A 335 -3.50 26.98 -17.45
N ARG A 336 -2.91 28.19 -17.45
CA ARG A 336 -1.50 28.45 -17.72
C ARG A 336 -0.88 29.25 -16.57
N TYR A 337 0.40 29.00 -16.29
CA TYR A 337 1.23 29.85 -15.43
C TYR A 337 2.36 30.42 -16.28
N GLY A 338 2.26 31.70 -16.63
CA GLY A 338 3.14 32.29 -17.66
C GLY A 338 3.00 31.50 -18.97
N ASP A 339 4.11 30.99 -19.49
CA ASP A 339 4.14 30.21 -20.73
C ASP A 339 3.84 28.71 -20.51
N HIS A 340 3.83 28.25 -19.26
CA HIS A 340 3.65 26.82 -18.95
C HIS A 340 2.16 26.45 -18.89
N LEU A 341 1.73 25.58 -19.81
CA LEU A 341 0.38 25.05 -19.88
C LEU A 341 0.22 23.85 -18.95
N ILE A 342 -0.73 23.94 -18.01
CA ILE A 342 -1.01 22.86 -17.06
C ILE A 342 -2.07 21.91 -17.62
N PHE A 343 -3.22 22.44 -18.01
CA PHE A 343 -4.28 21.68 -18.67
C PHE A 343 -5.08 22.56 -19.62
N ASP A 344 -5.67 21.93 -20.64
CA ASP A 344 -6.38 22.58 -21.73
C ASP A 344 -7.71 21.89 -22.04
N HIS A 345 -8.75 22.68 -22.33
CA HIS A 345 -10.10 22.22 -22.69
C HIS A 345 -10.70 21.16 -21.73
N VAL A 346 -10.54 21.36 -20.41
CA VAL A 346 -11.09 20.46 -19.39
C VAL A 346 -12.60 20.63 -19.29
N THR A 347 -13.34 19.61 -19.71
CA THR A 347 -14.79 19.53 -19.58
C THR A 347 -15.15 18.35 -18.69
N LEU A 348 -15.67 18.63 -17.49
CA LEU A 348 -16.10 17.62 -16.54
C LEU A 348 -17.34 18.06 -15.76
N THR A 349 -18.14 17.10 -15.33
CA THR A 349 -19.35 17.35 -14.54
C THR A 349 -19.45 16.31 -13.44
N ILE A 350 -19.48 16.76 -12.20
CA ILE A 350 -19.58 15.89 -11.02
C ILE A 350 -21.01 15.97 -10.50
N ASN A 351 -21.65 14.81 -10.31
CA ASN A 351 -23.01 14.76 -9.79
C ASN A 351 -23.03 14.75 -8.26
N ARG A 352 -24.17 15.13 -7.70
CA ARG A 352 -24.40 15.05 -6.26
C ARG A 352 -24.38 13.60 -5.79
N GLY A 353 -23.54 13.30 -4.81
CA GLY A 353 -23.32 11.95 -4.27
C GLY A 353 -22.23 11.16 -4.99
N ASP A 354 -21.69 11.67 -6.10
CA ASP A 354 -20.55 11.03 -6.77
C ASP A 354 -19.32 11.03 -5.85
N LYS A 355 -18.60 9.91 -5.87
CA LYS A 355 -17.28 9.75 -5.27
C LYS A 355 -16.29 9.53 -6.39
N VAL A 356 -15.47 10.54 -6.64
CA VAL A 356 -14.58 10.59 -7.80
C VAL A 356 -13.12 10.67 -7.35
N ALA A 357 -12.23 10.01 -8.09
CA ALA A 357 -10.80 10.12 -7.88
C ALA A 357 -10.16 11.00 -8.95
N PHE A 358 -9.23 11.86 -8.55
CA PHE A 358 -8.31 12.56 -9.46
C PHE A 358 -6.97 11.85 -9.42
N VAL A 359 -6.58 11.24 -10.54
CA VAL A 359 -5.38 10.42 -10.68
C VAL A 359 -4.52 10.97 -11.81
N GLY A 360 -3.20 10.90 -11.69
CA GLY A 360 -2.27 11.41 -12.71
C GLY A 360 -0.88 11.59 -12.13
N LYS A 361 0.11 11.90 -12.95
CA LYS A 361 1.47 12.17 -12.45
C LYS A 361 1.49 13.40 -11.54
N ASN A 362 2.52 13.51 -10.72
CA ASN A 362 2.74 14.74 -9.95
C ASN A 362 3.10 15.88 -10.90
N GLY A 363 2.50 17.05 -10.70
CA GLY A 363 2.67 18.21 -11.58
C GLY A 363 1.64 18.36 -12.71
N GLU A 364 0.82 17.35 -12.99
CA GLU A 364 -0.22 17.39 -14.07
C GLU A 364 -1.45 18.27 -13.75
N GLY A 365 -1.40 19.07 -12.68
CA GLY A 365 -2.44 20.05 -12.38
C GLY A 365 -3.60 19.61 -11.49
N LYS A 366 -3.56 18.42 -10.86
CA LYS A 366 -4.60 17.93 -9.92
C LYS A 366 -4.97 18.96 -8.85
N SER A 367 -4.00 19.39 -8.04
CA SER A 367 -4.21 20.42 -7.01
C SER A 367 -4.47 21.81 -7.60
N THR A 368 -4.03 22.09 -8.84
CA THR A 368 -4.36 23.35 -9.53
C THR A 368 -5.84 23.41 -9.86
N LEU A 369 -6.43 22.32 -10.39
CA LEU A 369 -7.86 22.28 -10.67
C LEU A 369 -8.68 22.35 -9.38
N VAL A 370 -8.25 21.69 -8.31
CA VAL A 370 -8.87 21.81 -6.98
C VAL A 370 -8.90 23.28 -6.52
N LYS A 371 -7.78 24.01 -6.64
CA LYS A 371 -7.72 25.43 -6.29
C LYS A 371 -8.59 26.31 -7.18
N CYS A 372 -8.76 25.98 -8.46
CA CYS A 372 -9.73 26.64 -9.33
C CYS A 372 -11.17 26.39 -8.85
N ILE A 373 -11.51 25.15 -8.46
CA ILE A 373 -12.84 24.79 -7.92
C ILE A 373 -13.12 25.55 -6.61
N MET A 374 -12.12 25.71 -5.76
CA MET A 374 -12.23 26.49 -4.52
C MET A 374 -12.34 28.01 -4.74
N GLY A 375 -12.03 28.50 -5.95
CA GLY A 375 -11.99 29.92 -6.27
C GLY A 375 -10.74 30.65 -5.75
N GLU A 376 -9.71 29.92 -5.29
CA GLU A 376 -8.42 30.51 -4.90
C GLU A 376 -7.64 31.01 -6.13
N ILE A 377 -7.81 30.33 -7.27
CA ILE A 377 -7.24 30.71 -8.55
C ILE A 377 -8.38 31.13 -9.46
N ALA A 378 -8.47 32.42 -9.76
CA ALA A 378 -9.47 32.98 -10.69
C ALA A 378 -8.94 33.14 -12.13
N ASP A 379 -7.62 33.06 -12.32
CA ASP A 379 -6.96 33.24 -13.60
C ASP A 379 -6.98 31.93 -14.40
N PHE A 380 -8.09 31.64 -15.08
CA PHE A 380 -8.23 30.51 -16.01
C PHE A 380 -9.17 30.90 -17.16
N THR A 381 -9.09 30.19 -18.28
CA THR A 381 -10.04 30.35 -19.39
C THR A 381 -11.12 29.27 -19.33
N GLY A 382 -12.23 29.46 -20.06
CA GLY A 382 -13.39 28.57 -20.00
C GLY A 382 -14.36 28.95 -18.88
N LYS A 383 -15.22 28.02 -18.48
CA LYS A 383 -16.30 28.28 -17.52
C LYS A 383 -16.31 27.22 -16.42
N LEU A 384 -16.02 27.65 -15.20
CA LEU A 384 -16.12 26.83 -13.98
C LEU A 384 -17.26 27.38 -13.12
N GLN A 385 -18.27 26.55 -12.84
CA GLN A 385 -19.42 26.91 -12.04
C GLN A 385 -19.64 25.93 -10.89
N LEU A 386 -19.78 26.49 -9.70
CA LEU A 386 -20.24 25.74 -8.53
C LEU A 386 -21.77 25.72 -8.52
N GLY A 387 -22.33 24.55 -8.20
CA GLY A 387 -23.77 24.35 -8.09
C GLY A 387 -24.43 25.19 -6.99
N HIS A 388 -25.75 25.26 -7.02
CA HIS A 388 -26.52 25.98 -6.00
C HIS A 388 -26.31 25.38 -4.60
N ASN A 389 -26.04 26.25 -3.62
CA ASN A 389 -25.84 25.89 -2.20
C ASN A 389 -24.73 24.86 -1.96
N VAL A 390 -23.67 24.87 -2.79
CA VAL A 390 -22.48 24.06 -2.57
C VAL A 390 -21.65 24.64 -1.43
N LYS A 391 -21.32 23.81 -0.46
CA LYS A 391 -20.44 24.11 0.69
C LYS A 391 -19.26 23.16 0.63
N ILE A 392 -18.08 23.73 0.37
CA ILE A 392 -16.85 22.98 0.15
C ILE A 392 -16.15 22.78 1.50
N GLY A 393 -15.86 21.53 1.84
CA GLY A 393 -14.86 21.16 2.83
C GLY A 393 -13.58 20.74 2.12
N TYR A 394 -12.46 21.41 2.39
CA TYR A 394 -11.17 21.08 1.75
C TYR A 394 -10.20 20.53 2.78
N PHE A 395 -9.63 19.36 2.49
CA PHE A 395 -8.52 18.77 3.23
C PHE A 395 -7.22 18.96 2.46
N ALA A 396 -6.47 20.00 2.85
CA ALA A 396 -5.15 20.26 2.30
C ALA A 396 -4.08 19.40 2.99
N GLN A 397 -3.00 19.10 2.28
CA GLN A 397 -1.85 18.37 2.83
C GLN A 397 -1.26 19.01 4.11
N ASN A 398 -1.38 20.34 4.28
CA ASN A 398 -0.90 21.07 5.45
C ASN A 398 -1.97 21.36 6.52
N GLN A 399 -3.22 20.89 6.35
CA GLN A 399 -4.34 21.29 7.22
C GLN A 399 -4.14 20.83 8.68
N ALA A 400 -3.43 19.73 8.89
CA ALA A 400 -3.04 19.26 10.23
C ALA A 400 -2.18 20.28 11.00
N GLN A 401 -1.41 21.12 10.30
CA GLN A 401 -0.57 22.17 10.91
C GLN A 401 -1.38 23.43 11.27
N LEU A 402 -2.57 23.61 10.70
CA LEU A 402 -3.46 24.74 10.98
C LEU A 402 -4.31 24.54 12.24
N LEU A 403 -4.24 23.36 12.88
CA LEU A 403 -4.93 23.11 14.14
C LEU A 403 -4.34 23.94 15.27
N ASN A 404 -5.20 24.42 16.18
CA ASN A 404 -4.74 25.20 17.32
C ASN A 404 -4.03 24.30 18.34
N GLU A 405 -2.71 24.44 18.41
CA GLU A 405 -1.83 23.64 19.26
C GLU A 405 -2.14 23.71 20.77
N ASN A 406 -2.84 24.76 21.21
CA ASN A 406 -3.15 24.98 22.62
C ASN A 406 -4.43 24.28 23.10
N LEU A 407 -5.33 23.90 22.18
CA LEU A 407 -6.58 23.21 22.50
C LEU A 407 -6.35 21.73 22.78
N THR A 408 -7.28 21.11 23.50
CA THR A 408 -7.32 19.65 23.63
C THR A 408 -7.94 19.03 22.38
N VAL A 409 -7.74 17.73 22.19
CA VAL A 409 -8.40 16.95 21.12
C VAL A 409 -9.92 17.08 21.23
N PHE A 410 -10.46 16.97 22.45
CA PHE A 410 -11.88 17.13 22.73
C PHE A 410 -12.38 18.54 22.37
N ASP A 411 -11.71 19.59 22.87
CA ASP A 411 -12.15 20.98 22.64
C ASP A 411 -12.15 21.31 21.15
N THR A 412 -11.15 20.85 20.41
CA THR A 412 -11.01 21.10 18.95
C THR A 412 -12.25 20.60 18.19
N ILE A 413 -12.83 19.49 18.63
CA ILE A 413 -14.04 18.92 18.03
C ILE A 413 -15.31 19.55 18.60
N ASP A 414 -15.37 19.81 19.91
CA ASP A 414 -16.55 20.40 20.55
C ASP A 414 -16.92 21.77 19.98
N TYR A 415 -15.92 22.59 19.59
CA TYR A 415 -16.16 23.89 18.96
C TYR A 415 -16.87 23.81 17.60
N VAL A 416 -16.73 22.70 16.88
CA VAL A 416 -17.32 22.51 15.54
C VAL A 416 -18.60 21.68 15.59
N ALA A 417 -18.69 20.73 16.53
CA ALA A 417 -19.83 19.87 16.70
C ALA A 417 -21.11 20.67 17.03
N GLN A 418 -22.17 20.46 16.24
CA GLN A 418 -23.49 21.08 16.42
C GLN A 418 -24.59 20.01 16.58
N GLY A 419 -25.63 20.33 17.36
CA GLY A 419 -26.79 19.44 17.56
C GLY A 419 -26.46 18.16 18.33
N ASP A 420 -27.15 17.07 18.01
CA ASP A 420 -27.07 15.78 18.72
C ASP A 420 -25.70 15.11 18.64
N ILE A 421 -24.86 15.51 17.67
CA ILE A 421 -23.50 14.97 17.50
C ILE A 421 -22.60 15.31 18.70
N ARG A 422 -22.91 16.41 19.43
CA ARG A 422 -22.19 16.82 20.64
C ARG A 422 -22.22 15.75 21.74
N LEU A 423 -23.33 15.00 21.85
CA LEU A 423 -23.46 13.91 22.83
C LEU A 423 -22.58 12.71 22.49
N LYS A 424 -22.10 12.62 21.24
CA LYS A 424 -21.33 11.50 20.71
C LYS A 424 -19.86 11.84 20.43
N ILE A 425 -19.38 13.01 20.83
CA ILE A 425 -17.98 13.43 20.55
C ILE A 425 -16.98 12.38 21.06
N ARG A 426 -17.19 11.86 22.27
CA ARG A 426 -16.31 10.83 22.85
C ARG A 426 -16.33 9.52 22.05
N ASP A 427 -17.48 9.14 21.51
CA ASP A 427 -17.61 7.96 20.66
C ASP A 427 -16.90 8.16 19.32
N ILE A 428 -17.01 9.36 18.73
CA ILE A 428 -16.32 9.75 17.49
C ILE A 428 -14.81 9.77 17.69
N LEU A 429 -14.34 10.41 18.75
CA LEU A 429 -12.93 10.43 19.12
C LEU A 429 -12.42 9.02 19.37
N GLY A 430 -13.17 8.18 20.10
CA GLY A 430 -12.84 6.78 20.34
C GLY A 430 -12.67 5.98 19.04
N ALA A 431 -13.58 6.15 18.08
CA ALA A 431 -13.53 5.49 16.78
C ALA A 431 -12.31 5.89 15.92
N PHE A 432 -11.82 7.13 16.07
CA PHE A 432 -10.57 7.59 15.45
C PHE A 432 -9.33 7.43 16.35
N MET A 433 -9.40 6.51 17.32
CA MET A 433 -8.29 6.12 18.20
C MET A 433 -7.86 7.22 19.19
N PHE A 434 -8.77 8.12 19.55
CA PHE A 434 -8.62 9.13 20.62
C PHE A 434 -9.47 8.78 21.85
N GLY A 435 -9.39 7.51 22.30
CA GLY A 435 -10.10 7.04 23.49
C GLY A 435 -9.45 7.48 24.81
N GLY A 436 -10.24 7.54 25.88
CA GLY A 436 -9.76 7.79 27.24
C GLY A 436 -9.00 9.11 27.38
N GLU A 437 -7.84 9.07 28.06
CA GLU A 437 -6.97 10.22 28.32
C GLU A 437 -6.40 10.88 27.05
N ALA A 438 -6.41 10.18 25.90
CA ALA A 438 -5.95 10.75 24.64
C ALA A 438 -6.82 11.93 24.18
N SER A 439 -8.11 11.96 24.58
CA SER A 439 -9.03 13.04 24.26
C SER A 439 -8.70 14.36 24.99
N ASP A 440 -8.04 14.28 26.14
CA ASP A 440 -7.64 15.43 26.96
C ASP A 440 -6.24 15.95 26.61
N LYS A 441 -5.50 15.26 25.74
CA LYS A 441 -4.17 15.70 25.27
C LYS A 441 -4.29 16.98 24.46
N LYS A 442 -3.26 17.84 24.56
CA LYS A 442 -3.13 19.02 23.70
C LYS A 442 -2.67 18.65 22.31
N VAL A 443 -3.19 19.36 21.30
CA VAL A 443 -2.83 19.15 19.89
C VAL A 443 -1.32 19.23 19.64
N LYS A 444 -0.59 20.09 20.37
CA LYS A 444 0.88 20.19 20.26
C LYS A 444 1.63 18.88 20.53
N VAL A 445 1.08 17.98 21.34
CA VAL A 445 1.73 16.73 21.76
C VAL A 445 1.43 15.59 20.78
N LEU A 446 0.44 15.78 19.90
CA LEU A 446 0.05 14.77 18.91
C LEU A 446 1.12 14.60 17.84
N SER A 447 1.34 13.35 17.43
CA SER A 447 2.10 12.98 16.25
C SER A 447 1.45 13.51 14.97
N GLY A 448 2.21 13.56 13.86
CA GLY A 448 1.70 14.03 12.57
C GLY A 448 0.43 13.28 12.12
N GLY A 449 0.43 11.95 12.19
CA GLY A 449 -0.73 11.12 11.85
C GLY A 449 -1.94 11.33 12.75
N GLU A 450 -1.72 11.54 14.06
CA GLU A 450 -2.79 11.93 14.98
C GLU A 450 -3.39 13.30 14.63
N ARG A 451 -2.55 14.30 14.34
CA ARG A 451 -3.04 15.62 13.91
C ARG A 451 -3.87 15.54 12.63
N THR A 452 -3.43 14.73 11.65
CA THR A 452 -4.18 14.45 10.41
C THR A 452 -5.55 13.85 10.70
N ARG A 453 -5.62 12.84 11.58
CA ARG A 453 -6.92 12.26 11.99
C ARG A 453 -7.83 13.29 12.65
N LEU A 454 -7.30 14.10 13.56
CA LEU A 454 -8.08 15.12 14.26
C LEU A 454 -8.64 16.18 13.29
N ALA A 455 -7.82 16.63 12.33
CA ALA A 455 -8.25 17.56 11.29
C ALA A 455 -9.36 16.96 10.42
N MET A 456 -9.27 15.66 10.11
CA MET A 456 -10.28 14.96 9.32
C MET A 456 -11.62 14.84 10.06
N ILE A 457 -11.60 14.48 11.35
CA ILE A 457 -12.82 14.42 12.18
C ILE A 457 -13.49 15.79 12.20
N ARG A 458 -12.69 16.85 12.41
CA ARG A 458 -13.18 18.23 12.41
C ARG A 458 -13.89 18.56 11.09
N LEU A 459 -13.27 18.22 9.96
CA LEU A 459 -13.82 18.49 8.63
C LEU A 459 -15.10 17.71 8.35
N LEU A 460 -15.16 16.43 8.73
CA LEU A 460 -16.35 15.58 8.54
C LEU A 460 -17.55 15.99 9.43
N LEU A 461 -17.31 16.78 10.47
CA LEU A 461 -18.35 17.34 11.34
C LEU A 461 -18.88 18.70 10.85
N GLU A 462 -18.17 19.35 9.93
CA GLU A 462 -18.64 20.59 9.34
C GLU A 462 -19.82 20.31 8.39
N PRO A 463 -20.81 21.21 8.29
CA PRO A 463 -21.97 21.04 7.42
C PRO A 463 -21.59 21.34 5.95
N VAL A 464 -20.76 20.48 5.36
CA VAL A 464 -20.27 20.53 3.98
C VAL A 464 -20.97 19.48 3.11
N ASN A 465 -21.12 19.75 1.82
CA ASN A 465 -21.76 18.83 0.87
C ASN A 465 -20.92 18.48 -0.36
N LEU A 466 -19.77 19.16 -0.51
CA LEU A 466 -18.69 18.78 -1.40
C LEU A 466 -17.42 18.69 -0.57
N LEU A 467 -16.87 17.48 -0.45
CA LEU A 467 -15.61 17.24 0.24
C LEU A 467 -14.49 17.06 -0.79
N ILE A 468 -13.41 17.82 -0.66
CA ILE A 468 -12.23 17.69 -1.51
C ILE A 468 -11.06 17.29 -0.64
N LEU A 469 -10.46 16.13 -0.91
CA LEU A 469 -9.40 15.55 -0.11
C LEU A 469 -8.12 15.44 -0.93
N ASP A 470 -7.09 16.22 -0.58
CA ASP A 470 -5.79 16.19 -1.27
C ASP A 470 -4.79 15.34 -0.47
N GLU A 471 -4.51 14.14 -0.97
CA GLU A 471 -3.66 13.10 -0.37
C GLU A 471 -4.01 12.78 1.10
N PRO A 472 -5.27 12.43 1.42
CA PRO A 472 -5.74 12.27 2.79
C PRO A 472 -5.15 11.06 3.53
N THR A 473 -4.56 10.11 2.79
CA THR A 473 -3.96 8.88 3.33
C THR A 473 -2.51 9.04 3.74
N ASN A 474 -1.87 10.17 3.41
CA ASN A 474 -0.49 10.42 3.77
C ASN A 474 -0.32 10.42 5.29
N HIS A 475 0.72 9.73 5.76
CA HIS A 475 1.07 9.60 7.18
C HIS A 475 -0.02 8.91 8.06
N LEU A 476 -1.04 8.30 7.46
CA LEU A 476 -2.01 7.47 8.17
C LEU A 476 -1.55 6.01 8.17
N ASP A 477 -1.71 5.34 9.31
CA ASP A 477 -1.53 3.89 9.37
C ASP A 477 -2.65 3.16 8.61
N MET A 478 -2.40 1.90 8.27
CA MET A 478 -3.33 1.06 7.51
C MET A 478 -4.74 1.03 8.10
N ARG A 479 -4.87 1.08 9.42
CA ARG A 479 -6.17 1.05 10.09
C ARG A 479 -6.89 2.39 10.03
N SER A 480 -6.17 3.49 10.24
CA SER A 480 -6.71 4.84 10.12
C SER A 480 -7.22 5.07 8.70
N LYS A 481 -6.55 4.51 7.69
CA LYS A 481 -7.02 4.50 6.30
C LYS A 481 -8.35 3.76 6.15
N ASP A 482 -8.50 2.57 6.74
CA ASP A 482 -9.77 1.81 6.71
C ASP A 482 -10.92 2.60 7.35
N VAL A 483 -10.70 3.15 8.56
CA VAL A 483 -11.72 3.95 9.27
C VAL A 483 -12.14 5.17 8.44
N LEU A 484 -11.17 5.85 7.83
CA LEU A 484 -11.45 6.98 6.94
C LEU A 484 -12.22 6.54 5.69
N LYS A 485 -11.81 5.44 5.05
CA LYS A 485 -12.49 4.89 3.87
C LYS A 485 -13.94 4.56 4.19
N ASP A 486 -14.21 3.91 5.31
CA ASP A 486 -15.56 3.58 5.75
C ASP A 486 -16.39 4.83 6.08
N ALA A 487 -15.79 5.82 6.75
CA ALA A 487 -16.43 7.12 7.00
C ALA A 487 -16.84 7.83 5.69
N LEU A 488 -15.96 7.83 4.68
CA LEU A 488 -16.24 8.43 3.38
C LEU A 488 -17.24 7.62 2.56
N LYS A 489 -17.29 6.29 2.74
CA LYS A 489 -18.34 5.43 2.15
C LYS A 489 -19.73 5.75 2.72
N GLU A 490 -19.83 6.05 4.00
CA GLU A 490 -21.11 6.42 4.64
C GLU A 490 -21.50 7.90 4.41
N PHE A 491 -20.56 8.77 4.06
CA PHE A 491 -20.85 10.18 3.73
C PHE A 491 -21.80 10.28 2.52
N ASP A 492 -22.85 11.08 2.69
CA ASP A 492 -23.98 11.24 1.75
C ASP A 492 -23.82 12.44 0.79
N GLY A 493 -22.74 13.22 0.95
CA GLY A 493 -22.35 14.27 0.02
C GLY A 493 -21.47 13.79 -1.14
N THR A 494 -21.00 14.73 -1.95
CA THR A 494 -20.05 14.47 -3.05
C THR A 494 -18.62 14.49 -2.52
N VAL A 495 -17.78 13.58 -2.99
CA VAL A 495 -16.36 13.49 -2.58
C VAL A 495 -15.45 13.52 -3.81
N ILE A 496 -14.46 14.40 -3.80
CA ILE A 496 -13.33 14.43 -4.73
C ILE A 496 -12.09 14.01 -3.95
N VAL A 497 -11.49 12.89 -4.32
CA VAL A 497 -10.27 12.38 -3.69
C VAL A 497 -9.10 12.50 -4.66
N VAL A 498 -8.08 13.26 -4.30
CA VAL A 498 -6.76 13.21 -4.94
C VAL A 498 -5.92 12.25 -4.11
N SER A 499 -5.58 11.08 -4.66
CA SER A 499 -4.79 10.08 -3.94
C SER A 499 -4.06 9.17 -4.92
N HIS A 500 -2.88 8.69 -4.50
CA HIS A 500 -2.13 7.64 -5.17
C HIS A 500 -2.30 6.26 -4.53
N ASP A 501 -3.06 6.16 -3.44
CA ASP A 501 -3.29 4.90 -2.71
C ASP A 501 -4.40 4.07 -3.39
N ARG A 502 -3.98 3.01 -4.09
CA ARG A 502 -4.87 2.11 -4.87
C ARG A 502 -5.91 1.44 -3.97
N GLU A 503 -5.48 0.94 -2.82
CA GLU A 503 -6.33 0.26 -1.85
C GLU A 503 -7.33 1.19 -1.19
N PHE A 504 -6.95 2.43 -0.93
CA PHE A 504 -7.87 3.42 -0.40
C PHE A 504 -8.98 3.79 -1.39
N LEU A 505 -8.62 3.99 -2.67
CA LEU A 505 -9.56 4.33 -3.72
C LEU A 505 -10.48 3.15 -4.08
N ASP A 506 -10.01 1.91 -3.95
CA ASP A 506 -10.76 0.74 -4.34
C ASP A 506 -12.09 0.59 -3.57
N GLY A 507 -13.20 0.47 -4.30
CA GLY A 507 -14.55 0.45 -3.72
C GLY A 507 -14.99 1.72 -2.98
N LEU A 508 -14.18 2.80 -2.97
CA LEU A 508 -14.59 4.13 -2.50
C LEU A 508 -15.08 4.99 -3.66
N VAL A 509 -14.43 4.90 -4.82
CA VAL A 509 -14.72 5.72 -6.01
C VAL A 509 -15.30 4.89 -7.14
N ASP A 510 -16.26 5.49 -7.85
CA ASP A 510 -16.95 4.87 -8.99
C ASP A 510 -16.54 5.49 -10.34
N LYS A 511 -15.79 6.60 -10.29
CA LYS A 511 -15.25 7.31 -11.46
C LYS A 511 -13.85 7.81 -11.18
N VAL A 512 -13.00 7.77 -12.20
CA VAL A 512 -11.62 8.27 -12.14
C VAL A 512 -11.43 9.31 -13.24
N TYR A 513 -10.96 10.50 -12.86
CA TYR A 513 -10.48 11.50 -13.80
C TYR A 513 -8.96 11.40 -13.89
N GLU A 514 -8.48 11.00 -15.08
CA GLU A 514 -7.06 10.91 -15.38
C GLU A 514 -6.54 12.27 -15.86
N PHE A 515 -5.52 12.78 -15.17
CA PHE A 515 -4.75 13.95 -15.55
C PHE A 515 -3.46 13.47 -16.23
N GLY A 516 -3.30 13.80 -17.50
CA GLY A 516 -2.11 13.49 -18.25
C GLY A 516 -2.09 14.19 -19.61
N ASN A 517 -0.89 14.47 -20.11
CA ASN A 517 -0.69 15.12 -21.41
C ASN A 517 -1.49 16.43 -21.53
N GLN A 518 -1.58 17.20 -20.44
CA GLN A 518 -2.31 18.47 -20.36
C GLN A 518 -3.83 18.33 -20.61
N LYS A 519 -4.38 17.12 -20.49
CA LYS A 519 -5.82 16.84 -20.64
C LYS A 519 -6.35 16.12 -19.41
N VAL A 520 -7.67 16.20 -19.23
CA VAL A 520 -8.39 15.46 -18.20
C VAL A 520 -9.38 14.53 -18.90
N VAL A 521 -9.22 13.23 -18.70
CA VAL A 521 -10.05 12.19 -19.32
C VAL A 521 -10.88 11.51 -18.24
N GLU A 522 -12.17 11.37 -18.47
CA GLU A 522 -13.07 10.63 -17.58
C GLU A 522 -13.03 9.14 -17.89
N HIS A 523 -12.83 8.34 -16.85
CA HIS A 523 -12.91 6.88 -16.89
C HIS A 523 -14.01 6.41 -15.94
N LEU A 524 -14.92 5.58 -16.45
CA LEU A 524 -15.99 4.98 -15.65
C LEU A 524 -15.50 3.70 -14.98
N GLY A 525 -15.83 3.53 -13.69
CA GLY A 525 -15.41 2.40 -12.87
C GLY A 525 -14.37 2.77 -11.81
N GLY A 526 -13.98 1.78 -11.02
CA GLY A 526 -12.99 1.93 -9.94
C GLY A 526 -11.55 2.04 -10.44
N ILE A 527 -10.63 2.22 -9.50
CA ILE A 527 -9.21 2.42 -9.79
C ILE A 527 -8.55 1.24 -10.53
N TYR A 528 -8.89 0.00 -10.20
CA TYR A 528 -8.30 -1.18 -10.85
C TYR A 528 -8.74 -1.33 -12.31
N ASN A 529 -10.01 -1.06 -12.63
CA ASN A 529 -10.50 -1.04 -14.02
C ASN A 529 -9.72 -0.01 -14.86
N PHE A 530 -9.47 1.17 -14.30
CA PHE A 530 -8.64 2.19 -14.94
C PHE A 530 -7.20 1.70 -15.18
N LEU A 531 -6.58 1.05 -14.18
CA LEU A 531 -5.20 0.55 -14.30
C LEU A 531 -5.07 -0.57 -15.34
N GLU A 532 -6.07 -1.44 -15.44
CA GLU A 532 -6.12 -2.49 -16.47
C GLU A 532 -6.24 -1.91 -17.87
N HIS A 533 -7.18 -0.99 -18.08
CA HIS A 533 -7.33 -0.29 -19.36
C HIS A 533 -6.03 0.42 -19.76
N LYS A 534 -5.40 1.13 -18.83
CA LYS A 534 -4.13 1.83 -19.08
C LYS A 534 -2.98 0.89 -19.45
N LYS A 535 -2.88 -0.28 -18.80
CA LYS A 535 -1.91 -1.31 -19.19
C LYS A 535 -2.15 -1.81 -20.61
N MET A 536 -3.41 -2.07 -20.98
CA MET A 536 -3.77 -2.52 -22.33
C MET A 536 -3.45 -1.47 -23.40
N ASP A 537 -3.71 -0.19 -23.11
CA ASP A 537 -3.43 0.89 -24.05
C ASP A 537 -1.93 1.15 -24.19
N SER A 538 -1.16 1.09 -23.09
CA SER A 538 0.30 1.17 -23.14
C SER A 538 0.93 0.03 -23.97
N LEU A 539 0.44 -1.20 -23.82
CA LEU A 539 0.86 -2.33 -24.64
C LEU A 539 0.56 -2.11 -26.13
N ARG A 540 -0.62 -1.57 -26.46
CA ARG A 540 -1.01 -1.25 -27.85
C ARG A 540 -0.18 -0.11 -28.45
N GLU A 541 0.20 0.88 -27.67
CA GLU A 541 1.10 1.97 -28.10
C GLU A 541 2.52 1.45 -28.38
N LEU A 542 3.03 0.56 -27.52
CA LEU A 542 4.30 -0.14 -27.74
C LEU A 542 4.27 -0.95 -29.04
N GLU A 543 3.20 -1.72 -29.29
CA GLU A 543 3.02 -2.47 -30.55
C GLU A 543 2.99 -1.54 -31.78
N ARG A 544 2.30 -0.39 -31.70
CA ARG A 544 2.26 0.60 -32.79
C ARG A 544 3.62 1.27 -33.03
N SER A 545 4.36 1.60 -31.97
CA SER A 545 5.69 2.22 -32.09
C SER A 545 6.73 1.28 -32.72
N THR A 546 6.67 -0.02 -32.43
CA THR A 546 7.51 -1.04 -33.07
C THR A 546 7.16 -1.31 -34.54
N GLY A 547 5.94 -0.95 -34.98
CA GLY A 547 5.50 -1.10 -36.37
C GLY A 547 6.00 -0.02 -37.35
N THR A 548 6.65 1.05 -36.87
CA THR A 548 6.98 2.22 -37.71
C THR A 548 8.47 2.40 -37.98
N SER A 549 9.32 1.44 -37.60
CA SER A 549 10.77 1.50 -37.77
C SER A 549 11.37 0.24 -38.40
N THR A 550 10.87 -0.15 -39.57
CA THR A 550 11.64 -1.04 -40.48
C THR A 550 11.26 -0.80 -41.94
N SER A 551 12.00 0.07 -42.61
CA SER A 551 12.00 0.19 -44.06
C SER A 551 13.43 0.31 -44.59
N THR A 552 14.27 -0.71 -44.38
CA THR A 552 15.40 -0.99 -45.30
C THR A 552 15.92 -2.43 -45.17
N SER A 553 15.81 -3.16 -46.30
CA SER A 553 16.64 -4.28 -46.78
C SER A 553 17.14 -5.38 -45.84
N GLY A 554 16.76 -6.63 -46.14
CA GLY A 554 17.58 -7.81 -45.79
C GLY A 554 16.76 -9.09 -45.61
N THR A 555 16.91 -10.02 -46.55
CA THR A 555 16.43 -11.40 -46.59
C THR A 555 16.39 -12.13 -45.24
N GLY A 556 15.26 -12.78 -44.95
CA GLY A 556 15.09 -13.66 -43.79
C GLY A 556 13.71 -14.33 -43.74
N GLU A 557 13.46 -15.28 -44.63
CA GLU A 557 12.36 -16.25 -44.47
C GLU A 557 12.60 -17.11 -43.22
N ALA A 558 12.04 -16.73 -42.07
CA ALA A 558 11.94 -17.64 -40.92
C ALA A 558 10.92 -17.27 -39.82
N GLN A 559 10.35 -16.06 -39.75
CA GLN A 559 9.59 -15.62 -38.56
C GLN A 559 8.08 -15.37 -38.75
N VAL A 560 7.48 -15.76 -39.88
CA VAL A 560 6.04 -15.50 -40.15
C VAL A 560 5.12 -16.66 -39.75
N SER A 561 5.63 -17.84 -39.36
CA SER A 561 4.78 -19.00 -39.03
C SER A 561 4.30 -19.03 -37.57
N GLN A 562 5.10 -18.60 -36.59
CA GLN A 562 4.74 -18.72 -35.16
C GLN A 562 3.61 -17.78 -34.70
N ASN A 563 3.50 -16.56 -35.27
CA ASN A 563 2.51 -15.58 -34.82
C ASN A 563 1.08 -15.84 -35.36
N LYS A 564 0.92 -16.51 -36.51
CA LYS A 564 -0.40 -16.95 -36.97
C LYS A 564 -0.93 -18.12 -36.15
N LEU A 565 -0.05 -19.04 -35.76
CA LEU A 565 -0.36 -20.19 -34.90
C LEU A 565 -0.81 -19.76 -33.49
N SER A 566 -0.23 -18.69 -32.94
CA SER A 566 -0.60 -18.14 -31.61
C SER A 566 -1.99 -17.47 -31.60
N TYR A 567 -2.36 -16.76 -32.67
CA TYR A 567 -3.67 -16.10 -32.75
C TYR A 567 -4.82 -17.10 -32.98
N GLU A 568 -4.61 -18.13 -33.81
CA GLU A 568 -5.59 -19.20 -34.00
C GLU A 568 -5.78 -20.03 -32.71
N ALA A 569 -4.68 -20.35 -32.00
CA ALA A 569 -4.75 -21.06 -30.73
C ALA A 569 -5.52 -20.27 -29.64
N ARG A 570 -5.27 -18.96 -29.51
CA ARG A 570 -6.02 -18.09 -28.58
C ARG A 570 -7.50 -17.95 -28.94
N LYS A 571 -7.81 -17.92 -30.25
CA LYS A 571 -9.20 -17.88 -30.72
C LYS A 571 -9.94 -19.20 -30.45
N GLU A 572 -9.25 -20.35 -30.55
CA GLU A 572 -9.82 -21.65 -30.20
C GLU A 572 -10.02 -21.79 -28.69
N LEU A 573 -9.06 -21.35 -27.87
CA LEU A 573 -9.16 -21.38 -26.41
C LEU A 573 -10.32 -20.52 -25.89
N SER A 574 -10.45 -19.28 -26.37
CA SER A 574 -11.59 -18.40 -26.01
C SER A 574 -12.95 -18.98 -26.44
N LYS A 575 -13.00 -19.73 -27.55
CA LYS A 575 -14.22 -20.43 -27.98
C LYS A 575 -14.52 -21.64 -27.11
N ALA A 576 -13.50 -22.34 -26.62
CA ALA A 576 -13.64 -23.45 -25.68
C ALA A 576 -14.14 -22.96 -24.31
N ILE A 577 -13.60 -21.86 -23.80
CA ILE A 577 -14.03 -21.22 -22.54
C ILE A 577 -15.51 -20.82 -22.63
N LYS A 578 -15.93 -20.09 -23.67
CA LYS A 578 -17.34 -19.70 -23.86
C LYS A 578 -18.30 -20.90 -23.95
N LYS A 579 -17.82 -22.03 -24.48
CA LYS A 579 -18.61 -23.27 -24.56
C LYS A 579 -18.74 -23.93 -23.17
N ALA A 580 -17.67 -23.91 -22.37
CA ALA A 580 -17.65 -24.43 -21.01
C ALA A 580 -18.51 -23.56 -20.07
N GLU A 581 -18.42 -22.23 -20.15
CA GLU A 581 -19.29 -21.29 -19.41
C GLU A 581 -20.77 -21.55 -19.69
N LYS A 582 -21.12 -21.75 -20.97
CA LYS A 582 -22.50 -22.07 -21.35
C LYS A 582 -22.96 -23.41 -20.76
N ALA A 583 -22.09 -24.42 -20.74
CA ALA A 583 -22.42 -25.73 -20.19
C ALA A 583 -22.60 -25.69 -18.66
N VAL A 584 -21.82 -24.86 -17.94
CA VAL A 584 -22.00 -24.62 -16.51
C VAL A 584 -23.34 -23.93 -16.26
N ALA A 585 -23.67 -22.87 -17.01
CA ALA A 585 -24.94 -22.17 -16.88
C ALA A 585 -26.16 -23.08 -17.18
N GLU A 586 -26.06 -23.98 -18.17
CA GLU A 586 -27.11 -24.98 -18.46
C GLU A 586 -27.27 -25.99 -17.31
N ALA A 587 -26.17 -26.40 -16.66
CA ALA A 587 -26.22 -27.29 -15.51
C ALA A 587 -26.83 -26.61 -14.27
N GLU A 588 -26.50 -25.34 -14.00
CA GLU A 588 -27.09 -24.55 -12.91
C GLU A 588 -28.59 -24.35 -13.10
N ALA A 589 -29.03 -24.07 -14.33
CA ALA A 589 -30.45 -23.96 -14.65
C ALA A 589 -31.18 -25.28 -14.39
N ARG A 590 -30.57 -26.43 -14.73
CA ARG A 590 -31.16 -27.75 -14.48
C ARG A 590 -31.22 -28.10 -12.99
N ILE A 591 -30.19 -27.75 -12.21
CA ILE A 591 -30.19 -27.90 -10.75
C ILE A 591 -31.34 -27.09 -10.15
N SER A 592 -31.50 -25.82 -10.55
CA SER A 592 -32.58 -24.97 -10.06
C SER A 592 -33.98 -25.52 -10.39
N GLU A 593 -34.16 -26.10 -11.59
CA GLU A 593 -35.42 -26.75 -11.98
C GLU A 593 -35.72 -27.98 -11.10
N LEU A 594 -34.71 -28.83 -10.85
CA LEU A 594 -34.84 -30.03 -10.02
C LEU A 594 -35.12 -29.68 -8.55
N GLU A 595 -34.46 -28.67 -7.99
CA GLU A 595 -34.71 -28.17 -6.64
C GLU A 595 -36.14 -27.65 -6.47
N ASN A 596 -36.63 -26.90 -7.46
CA ASN A 596 -38.03 -26.44 -7.47
C ASN A 596 -39.01 -27.62 -7.56
N GLY A 597 -38.70 -28.62 -8.39
CA GLY A 597 -39.48 -29.86 -8.48
C GLY A 597 -39.56 -30.62 -7.16
N ILE A 598 -38.43 -30.74 -6.46
CA ILE A 598 -38.33 -31.36 -5.13
C ILE A 598 -39.17 -30.58 -4.12
N ALA A 599 -39.07 -29.25 -4.09
CA ALA A 599 -39.86 -28.40 -3.18
C ALA A 599 -41.38 -28.58 -3.38
N VAL A 600 -41.84 -28.76 -4.63
CA VAL A 600 -43.26 -29.03 -4.93
C VAL A 600 -43.70 -30.40 -4.39
N ILE A 601 -42.86 -31.43 -4.49
CA ILE A 601 -43.19 -32.76 -3.96
C ILE A 601 -43.13 -32.77 -2.42
N GLU A 602 -42.16 -32.07 -1.80
CA GLU A 602 -42.09 -31.93 -0.34
C GLU A 602 -43.34 -31.24 0.22
N ALA A 603 -43.84 -30.21 -0.46
CA ALA A 603 -45.09 -29.55 -0.07
C ALA A 603 -46.30 -30.49 -0.12
N LYS A 604 -46.34 -31.43 -1.09
CA LYS A 604 -47.40 -32.45 -1.18
C LYS A 604 -47.24 -33.53 -0.11
N LEU A 605 -46.02 -33.99 0.17
CA LEU A 605 -45.70 -34.96 1.21
C LEU A 605 -45.96 -34.42 2.64
N ALA A 606 -45.94 -33.10 2.83
CA ALA A 606 -46.28 -32.44 4.10
C ALA A 606 -47.78 -32.47 4.45
N THR A 607 -48.64 -32.97 3.55
CA THR A 607 -50.08 -33.15 3.81
C THR A 607 -50.41 -34.56 4.31
N PRO A 608 -51.43 -34.74 5.18
CA PRO A 608 -51.81 -36.07 5.68
C PRO A 608 -52.21 -37.08 4.59
N GLU A 609 -52.78 -36.59 3.48
CA GLU A 609 -53.16 -37.40 2.32
C GLU A 609 -51.93 -37.77 1.48
N GLY A 610 -51.03 -36.82 1.21
CA GLY A 610 -49.79 -37.07 0.45
C GLY A 610 -48.77 -37.95 1.17
N ALA A 611 -48.72 -37.91 2.51
CA ALA A 611 -47.84 -38.78 3.30
C ALA A 611 -48.21 -40.28 3.21
N SER A 612 -49.45 -40.59 2.78
CA SER A 612 -49.96 -41.96 2.58
C SER A 612 -49.80 -42.47 1.14
N ASP A 613 -49.39 -41.62 0.21
CA ASP A 613 -49.19 -41.96 -1.20
C ASP A 613 -47.75 -42.42 -1.46
N ALA A 614 -47.58 -43.75 -1.59
CA ALA A 614 -46.27 -44.36 -1.83
C ALA A 614 -45.64 -43.93 -3.17
N SER A 615 -46.42 -43.43 -4.14
CA SER A 615 -45.90 -42.99 -5.44
C SER A 615 -45.08 -41.69 -5.33
N LEU A 616 -45.47 -40.77 -4.44
CA LEU A 616 -44.78 -39.49 -4.22
C LEU A 616 -43.38 -39.68 -3.61
N TYR A 617 -43.18 -40.70 -2.77
CA TYR A 617 -41.86 -41.05 -2.25
C TYR A 617 -40.92 -41.59 -3.35
N GLY A 618 -41.48 -42.32 -4.32
CA GLY A 618 -40.74 -42.79 -5.50
C GLY A 618 -40.28 -41.64 -6.39
N GLU A 619 -41.19 -40.70 -6.69
CA GLU A 619 -40.88 -39.49 -7.46
C GLU A 619 -39.87 -38.58 -6.74
N TYR A 620 -40.02 -38.40 -5.43
CA TYR A 620 -39.07 -37.65 -4.60
C TYR A 620 -37.67 -38.26 -4.62
N SER A 621 -37.57 -39.58 -4.47
CA SER A 621 -36.29 -40.29 -4.51
C SER A 621 -35.65 -40.24 -5.91
N ALA A 622 -36.45 -40.25 -6.97
CA ALA A 622 -35.98 -40.12 -8.35
C ALA A 622 -35.42 -38.71 -8.61
N LEU A 623 -36.16 -37.66 -8.23
CA LEU A 623 -35.70 -36.28 -8.38
C LEU A 623 -34.46 -35.97 -7.54
N LYS A 624 -34.36 -36.51 -6.31
CA LYS A 624 -33.14 -36.38 -5.50
C LYS A 624 -31.93 -37.06 -6.15
N LYS A 625 -32.14 -38.20 -6.80
CA LYS A 625 -31.08 -38.87 -7.54
C LYS A 625 -30.66 -38.07 -8.77
N GLU A 626 -31.62 -37.56 -9.55
CA GLU A 626 -31.34 -36.67 -10.69
C GLU A 626 -30.62 -35.38 -10.27
N LEU A 627 -30.97 -34.82 -9.10
CA LEU A 627 -30.28 -33.65 -8.55
C LEU A 627 -28.83 -33.97 -8.20
N SER A 628 -28.57 -35.12 -7.56
CA SER A 628 -27.21 -35.57 -7.26
C SER A 628 -26.39 -35.74 -8.54
N ASP A 629 -26.95 -36.41 -9.55
CA ASP A 629 -26.27 -36.63 -10.83
C ASP A 629 -26.01 -35.29 -11.56
N ALA A 630 -26.93 -34.31 -11.45
CA ALA A 630 -26.76 -32.98 -12.00
C ALA A 630 -25.71 -32.14 -11.26
N MET A 631 -25.59 -32.28 -9.94
CA MET A 631 -24.55 -31.63 -9.13
C MET A 631 -23.16 -32.20 -9.43
N ASP A 632 -23.05 -33.51 -9.63
CA ASP A 632 -21.80 -34.16 -10.04
C ASP A 632 -21.36 -33.65 -11.43
N LEU A 633 -22.31 -33.57 -12.38
CA LEU A 633 -22.05 -33.03 -13.71
C LEU A 633 -21.65 -31.54 -13.65
N TRP A 634 -22.32 -30.73 -12.84
CA TRP A 634 -21.94 -29.33 -12.64
C TRP A 634 -20.52 -29.22 -12.09
N THR A 635 -20.15 -30.05 -11.10
CA THR A 635 -18.80 -30.09 -10.53
C THR A 635 -17.75 -30.42 -11.60
N GLU A 636 -17.99 -31.42 -12.44
CA GLU A 636 -17.09 -31.79 -13.55
C GLU A 636 -16.94 -30.64 -14.57
N ARG A 637 -18.04 -29.96 -14.92
CA ARG A 637 -18.04 -28.83 -15.87
C ARG A 637 -17.31 -27.62 -15.31
N THR A 638 -17.47 -27.33 -14.02
CA THR A 638 -16.80 -26.22 -13.34
C THR A 638 -15.30 -26.47 -13.23
N MET A 639 -14.88 -27.69 -12.85
CA MET A 639 -13.46 -28.08 -12.87
C MET A 639 -12.85 -27.95 -14.26
N GLY A 640 -13.57 -28.39 -15.31
CA GLY A 640 -13.12 -28.23 -16.69
C GLY A 640 -13.01 -26.76 -17.14
N LEU A 641 -13.86 -25.87 -16.62
CA LEU A 641 -13.76 -24.43 -16.87
C LEU A 641 -12.55 -23.81 -16.16
N GLU A 642 -12.27 -24.21 -14.92
CA GLU A 642 -11.08 -23.77 -14.17
C GLU A 642 -9.78 -24.22 -14.85
N GLU A 643 -9.71 -25.45 -15.36
CA GLU A 643 -8.57 -25.93 -16.14
C GLU A 643 -8.37 -25.14 -17.44
N LEU A 644 -9.46 -24.70 -18.10
CA LEU A 644 -9.36 -23.86 -19.30
C LEU A 644 -8.95 -22.42 -18.98
N ASN A 645 -9.43 -21.85 -17.87
CA ASN A 645 -9.07 -20.50 -17.43
C ASN A 645 -7.61 -20.42 -16.94
N THR A 646 -7.08 -21.49 -16.36
CA THR A 646 -5.66 -21.59 -15.98
C THR A 646 -4.73 -21.75 -17.18
N GLN A 647 -5.23 -22.19 -18.34
CA GLN A 647 -4.47 -22.21 -19.60
C GLN A 647 -4.49 -20.86 -20.35
N ASP A 648 -5.47 -19.99 -20.05
CA ASP A 648 -5.58 -18.62 -20.62
C ASP A 648 -4.79 -17.57 -19.80
N SER A 649 -4.50 -17.89 -18.54
CA SER A 649 -3.67 -17.10 -17.60
C SER A 649 -2.18 -17.40 -17.80
#